data_AF-A0A4P7W9L6-F1
#
_entry.id   AF-A0A4P7W9L6-F1
#
_cell.length_a   1.000
_cell.length_b   1.000
_cell.length_c   1.000
_cell.angle_alpha   90.00
_cell.angle_beta   90.00
_cell.angle_gamma   90.00
#
_symmetry.space_group_name_H-M   'P 1'
#
loop_
_entity.id
_entity.type
_entity.pdbx_description
1 polymer ?
#
loop_
_entity_poly.entity_id
_entity_poly.type
_entity_poly.pdbx_seq_one_letter_code
_entity_poly.pdbx_strand_id
1 'polypeptide(L)'
;MRILIILRGAPGCGKSTWIEKNALESYTISTDQLRLKFGNPTFLSNGTLTISQAYNRQIFHRLEVLMRERLRRGDTTIIDSTGVGRSIGTWENLAIKYGYETLIIDFDPSLELCLERNEKRKGDVKYVPPGIITDIWKSLQDSKGKVHRRLRTFSPETFDMDREFSLKYRDLTPYEEIITIGDVHGCRKHLEKLLPNGFELHKFYIFVGDYIDRGYDNAGLMDYLWENAFRNNVLKPNIVLLSGNHERHFRAWHNQEEIRSKEFTTRTLPELLQKGWEPKSAKFKFFLRSLQTHFAYAFDGKKVFISHGGIPAPINEIWKISANECEKGWADYNTEIDRIFSENVGEDSPFYQIHGHRNKQNLPIIAGHHSFNLEGKVEFDGALRSIHHRKGEGFLPRETFLENKKERKTYSEIQIPTEISSLFEKIETNCPEDFLGQTKKHDGIQINPQKSWENIISISFKNHVFHRGNWDETTLKARGLFINEQSKKIAARSYDKFFNINEKLSLEEIAEKFAYPVSARLKENGFLGITGYDDSHLLIASKNYLTGPFAEFFQNQVSEDLGERLFSLNKHFNVSCIFEVIDPINDPHIIAYKDKKLVLLDVIYRQLSFKKLPYEDLGKVAEWLGVALAPRKAILKDKAQFLDFVQKTENEEIEGYVFEDQNGFMVKSKSLYYHTWKALRGTLGSLLRKKDQNFPKSLERLFQRYPNYFDAKKQQKFRKFFDTLLTLPEGALQKDIISLRKEFFE
;
A
#
# COMPACT_ATOMS: atom_id res chain seq x y z
N MET A 1 21.25 4.49 -2.72
CA MET A 1 22.43 4.86 -3.52
C MET A 1 22.13 4.57 -4.97
N ARG A 2 22.57 5.40 -5.91
CA ARG A 2 22.20 5.35 -7.32
C ARG A 2 23.44 5.62 -8.16
N ILE A 3 24.13 4.56 -8.58
CA ILE A 3 25.46 4.65 -9.22
C ILE A 3 25.43 4.09 -10.63
N LEU A 4 25.94 4.89 -11.56
CA LEU A 4 26.26 4.47 -12.92
C LEU A 4 27.78 4.51 -13.11
N ILE A 5 28.36 3.38 -13.48
CA ILE A 5 29.77 3.28 -13.85
C ILE A 5 29.86 3.01 -15.35
N ILE A 6 30.62 3.81 -16.08
CA ILE A 6 30.88 3.59 -17.50
C ILE A 6 32.33 3.14 -17.64
N LEU A 7 32.52 1.93 -18.17
CA LEU A 7 33.85 1.46 -18.53
C LEU A 7 34.24 2.04 -19.89
N ARG A 8 35.44 2.62 -19.97
CA ARG A 8 35.97 3.27 -21.17
C ARG A 8 37.30 2.63 -21.54
N GLY A 9 37.49 2.28 -22.81
CA GLY A 9 38.75 1.67 -23.27
C GLY A 9 38.60 0.83 -24.52
N ALA A 10 39.69 0.67 -25.28
CA ALA A 10 39.71 -0.11 -26.52
C ALA A 10 39.53 -1.63 -26.27
N PRO A 11 39.16 -2.43 -27.28
CA PRO A 11 39.28 -3.89 -27.18
C PRO A 11 40.72 -4.28 -26.79
N GLY A 12 40.88 -5.30 -25.93
CA GLY A 12 42.18 -5.72 -25.41
C GLY A 12 42.70 -4.94 -24.19
N CYS A 13 42.03 -3.85 -23.75
CA CYS A 13 42.52 -3.04 -22.64
C CYS A 13 42.37 -3.67 -21.23
N GLY A 14 41.56 -4.73 -21.08
CA GLY A 14 41.40 -5.47 -19.82
C GLY A 14 40.05 -5.34 -19.11
N LYS A 15 39.05 -4.62 -19.68
CA LYS A 15 37.71 -4.44 -19.08
C LYS A 15 37.07 -5.72 -18.56
N SER A 16 36.92 -6.74 -19.42
CA SER A 16 36.26 -7.99 -19.04
C SER A 16 36.99 -8.73 -17.92
N THR A 17 38.33 -8.72 -17.93
CA THR A 17 39.15 -9.29 -16.86
C THR A 17 38.99 -8.52 -15.55
N TRP A 18 38.87 -7.20 -15.61
CA TRP A 18 38.62 -6.37 -14.43
C TRP A 18 37.23 -6.60 -13.85
N ILE A 19 36.20 -6.75 -14.69
CA ILE A 19 34.84 -7.10 -14.23
C ILE A 19 34.87 -8.43 -13.47
N GLU A 20 35.49 -9.46 -14.06
CA GLU A 20 35.58 -10.80 -13.48
C GLU A 20 36.38 -10.84 -12.18
N LYS A 21 37.55 -10.19 -12.16
CA LYS A 21 38.40 -10.12 -10.96
C LYS A 21 37.69 -9.46 -9.77
N ASN A 22 36.76 -8.55 -10.03
CA ASN A 22 36.02 -7.82 -9.00
C ASN A 22 34.59 -8.36 -8.76
N ALA A 23 34.22 -9.50 -9.38
CA ALA A 23 32.89 -10.11 -9.29
C ALA A 23 31.72 -9.14 -9.65
N LEU A 24 31.91 -8.35 -10.71
CA LEU A 24 31.01 -7.27 -11.12
C LEU A 24 30.03 -7.64 -12.25
N GLU A 25 29.99 -8.91 -12.67
CA GLU A 25 29.19 -9.38 -13.81
C GLU A 25 27.70 -9.10 -13.61
N SER A 26 27.16 -9.36 -12.42
CA SER A 26 25.74 -9.15 -12.08
C SER A 26 25.30 -7.67 -12.14
N TYR A 27 26.27 -6.76 -12.05
CA TYR A 27 26.05 -5.32 -12.11
C TYR A 27 26.27 -4.76 -13.52
N THR A 28 26.85 -5.55 -14.43
CA THR A 28 27.33 -5.08 -15.72
C THR A 28 26.38 -5.40 -16.86
N ILE A 29 26.05 -4.39 -17.68
CA ILE A 29 25.45 -4.58 -19.00
C ILE A 29 26.55 -4.48 -20.06
N SER A 30 26.98 -5.62 -20.57
CA SER A 30 27.99 -5.71 -21.64
C SER A 30 27.34 -5.73 -23.01
N THR A 31 27.75 -4.81 -23.90
CA THR A 31 27.26 -4.82 -25.30
C THR A 31 27.65 -6.08 -26.08
N ASP A 32 28.80 -6.68 -25.81
CA ASP A 32 29.25 -7.91 -26.49
C ASP A 32 28.48 -9.15 -26.06
N GLN A 33 28.27 -9.33 -24.75
CA GLN A 33 27.34 -10.34 -24.22
C GLN A 33 25.92 -10.16 -24.78
N LEU A 34 25.42 -8.93 -24.91
CA LEU A 34 24.12 -8.69 -25.54
C LEU A 34 24.10 -9.12 -27.00
N ARG A 35 25.16 -8.86 -27.78
CA ARG A 35 25.28 -9.33 -29.18
C ARG A 35 25.25 -10.85 -29.26
N LEU A 36 26.03 -11.53 -28.42
CA LEU A 36 26.10 -13.00 -28.38
C LEU A 36 24.78 -13.66 -27.95
N LYS A 37 24.01 -13.02 -27.07
CA LYS A 37 22.66 -13.48 -26.71
C LYS A 37 21.60 -13.16 -27.76
N PHE A 38 21.84 -12.15 -28.58
CA PHE A 38 20.90 -11.69 -29.60
C PHE A 38 21.03 -12.46 -30.92
N GLY A 39 22.25 -12.89 -31.28
CA GLY A 39 22.48 -13.64 -32.51
C GLY A 39 23.80 -14.41 -32.47
N ASN A 40 23.95 -15.33 -33.43
CA ASN A 40 25.14 -16.16 -33.56
C ASN A 40 26.37 -15.34 -33.99
N PRO A 41 27.59 -15.82 -33.70
CA PRO A 41 28.81 -15.32 -34.33
C PRO A 41 28.74 -15.35 -35.87
N THR A 42 29.55 -14.53 -36.52
CA THR A 42 29.67 -14.46 -37.98
C THR A 42 31.11 -14.68 -38.43
N PHE A 43 31.33 -14.95 -39.71
CA PHE A 43 32.67 -15.21 -40.25
C PHE A 43 33.42 -13.91 -40.62
N LEU A 44 34.72 -13.88 -40.34
CA LEU A 44 35.68 -12.98 -40.96
C LEU A 44 36.12 -13.54 -42.32
N SER A 45 36.74 -12.68 -43.16
CA SER A 45 37.25 -13.07 -44.48
C SER A 45 38.31 -14.18 -44.45
N ASN A 46 38.97 -14.38 -43.32
CA ASN A 46 39.95 -15.44 -43.08
C ASN A 46 39.33 -16.75 -42.55
N GLY A 47 37.99 -16.86 -42.49
CA GLY A 47 37.29 -18.07 -42.03
C GLY A 47 37.13 -18.22 -40.52
N THR A 48 37.66 -17.30 -39.71
CA THR A 48 37.47 -17.32 -38.24
C THR A 48 36.15 -16.68 -37.84
N LEU A 49 35.59 -17.09 -36.69
CA LEU A 49 34.34 -16.53 -36.17
C LEU A 49 34.60 -15.25 -35.35
N THR A 50 33.66 -14.30 -35.41
CA THR A 50 33.68 -13.04 -34.65
C THR A 50 32.27 -12.63 -34.21
N ILE A 51 32.17 -11.68 -33.27
CA ILE A 51 30.90 -11.09 -32.85
C ILE A 51 30.34 -10.19 -33.97
N SER A 52 29.13 -10.51 -34.44
CA SER A 52 28.44 -9.72 -35.47
C SER A 52 28.12 -8.31 -35.00
N GLN A 53 28.48 -7.31 -35.82
CA GLN A 53 28.17 -5.90 -35.61
C GLN A 53 26.92 -5.44 -36.41
N ALA A 54 26.28 -6.34 -37.17
CA ALA A 54 25.17 -6.00 -38.07
C ALA A 54 23.94 -5.43 -37.37
N TYR A 55 23.73 -5.79 -36.10
CA TYR A 55 22.54 -5.43 -35.31
C TYR A 55 22.80 -4.33 -34.27
N ASN A 56 23.83 -3.49 -34.48
CA ASN A 56 24.24 -2.50 -33.48
C ASN A 56 23.09 -1.60 -33.01
N ARG A 57 22.24 -1.10 -33.93
CA ARG A 57 21.08 -0.26 -33.57
C ARG A 57 20.12 -0.97 -32.61
N GLN A 58 19.81 -2.25 -32.88
CA GLN A 58 18.93 -3.06 -32.05
C GLN A 58 19.55 -3.34 -30.67
N ILE A 59 20.86 -3.62 -30.62
CA ILE A 59 21.59 -3.87 -29.38
C ILE A 59 21.61 -2.62 -28.49
N PHE A 60 21.93 -1.45 -29.04
CA PHE A 60 21.94 -0.20 -28.26
C PHE A 60 20.54 0.19 -27.80
N HIS A 61 19.49 -0.06 -28.60
CA HIS A 61 18.12 0.12 -28.15
C HIS A 61 17.79 -0.78 -26.93
N ARG A 62 18.17 -2.06 -26.98
CA ARG A 62 17.97 -2.99 -25.85
C ARG A 62 18.80 -2.64 -24.62
N LEU A 63 20.03 -2.19 -24.81
CA LEU A 63 20.88 -1.64 -23.75
C LEU A 63 20.16 -0.49 -23.03
N GLU A 64 19.61 0.45 -23.79
CA GLU A 64 18.88 1.59 -23.22
C GLU A 64 17.62 1.16 -22.45
N VAL A 65 16.86 0.20 -22.97
CA VAL A 65 15.68 -0.36 -22.27
C VAL A 65 16.09 -1.02 -20.95
N LEU A 66 17.11 -1.88 -20.96
CA LEU A 66 17.62 -2.53 -19.75
C LEU A 66 18.16 -1.51 -18.74
N MET A 67 18.87 -0.51 -19.24
CA MET A 67 19.39 0.58 -18.41
C MET A 67 18.25 1.36 -17.75
N ARG A 68 17.22 1.76 -18.50
CA ARG A 68 16.04 2.45 -17.93
C ARG A 68 15.37 1.65 -16.82
N GLU A 69 15.19 0.34 -17.00
CA GLU A 69 14.61 -0.52 -15.96
C GLU A 69 15.49 -0.60 -14.71
N ARG A 70 16.80 -0.76 -14.86
CA ARG A 70 17.74 -0.74 -13.72
C ARG A 70 17.76 0.60 -13.00
N LEU A 71 17.82 1.70 -13.75
CA LEU A 71 17.84 3.06 -13.20
C LEU A 71 16.54 3.40 -12.46
N ARG A 72 15.39 2.94 -12.99
CA ARG A 72 14.09 3.10 -12.32
C ARG A 72 14.05 2.41 -10.96
N ARG A 73 14.71 1.26 -10.81
CA ARG A 73 14.82 0.52 -9.54
C ARG A 73 15.92 1.02 -8.62
N GLY A 74 16.81 1.90 -9.08
CA GLY A 74 17.93 2.30 -8.25
C GLY A 74 19.04 1.25 -8.16
N ASP A 75 19.15 0.35 -9.14
CA ASP A 75 20.21 -0.66 -9.20
C ASP A 75 21.56 0.00 -9.54
N THR A 76 22.63 -0.39 -8.84
CA THR A 76 24.01 -0.12 -9.28
C THR A 76 24.20 -0.71 -10.67
N THR A 77 24.63 0.11 -11.63
CA THR A 77 24.71 -0.31 -13.03
C THR A 77 26.07 0.04 -13.61
N ILE A 78 26.72 -0.95 -14.20
CA ILE A 78 28.00 -0.80 -14.91
C ILE A 78 27.75 -1.02 -16.39
N ILE A 79 28.27 -0.17 -17.25
CA ILE A 79 28.16 -0.32 -18.70
C ILE A 79 29.51 -0.73 -19.26
N ASP A 80 29.60 -1.95 -19.79
CA ASP A 80 30.77 -2.43 -20.53
C ASP A 80 30.58 -2.16 -22.02
N SER A 81 31.24 -1.08 -22.45
CA SER A 81 31.31 -0.60 -23.81
C SER A 81 32.71 -0.06 -24.08
N THR A 82 33.01 0.29 -25.33
CA THR A 82 34.25 0.99 -25.67
C THR A 82 34.26 2.43 -25.15
N GLY A 83 33.08 3.03 -24.91
CA GLY A 83 32.96 4.40 -24.39
C GLY A 83 33.32 5.47 -25.42
N VAL A 84 33.18 5.18 -26.72
CA VAL A 84 33.51 6.08 -27.83
C VAL A 84 32.30 6.92 -28.24
N GLY A 85 32.57 8.14 -28.72
CA GLY A 85 31.57 9.02 -29.35
C GLY A 85 30.59 9.66 -28.35
N ARG A 86 29.33 9.81 -28.77
CA ARG A 86 28.29 10.51 -27.98
C ARG A 86 27.64 9.64 -26.88
N SER A 87 27.97 8.35 -26.83
CA SER A 87 27.30 7.36 -25.96
C SER A 87 27.39 7.71 -24.48
N ILE A 88 28.55 8.18 -24.00
CA ILE A 88 28.76 8.60 -22.60
C ILE A 88 27.74 9.68 -22.21
N GLY A 89 27.58 10.73 -23.04
CA GLY A 89 26.63 11.80 -22.76
C GLY A 89 25.18 11.34 -22.76
N THR A 90 24.82 10.38 -23.63
CA THR A 90 23.47 9.78 -23.63
C THR A 90 23.19 9.05 -22.32
N TRP A 91 24.14 8.24 -21.84
CA TRP A 91 23.99 7.46 -20.62
C TRP A 91 24.00 8.34 -19.36
N GLU A 92 24.86 9.35 -19.32
CA GLU A 92 24.91 10.34 -18.23
C GLU A 92 23.61 11.14 -18.13
N ASN A 93 23.07 11.63 -19.26
CA ASN A 93 21.78 12.33 -19.27
C ASN A 93 20.65 11.44 -18.75
N LEU A 94 20.67 10.16 -19.11
CA LEU A 94 19.72 9.19 -18.59
C LEU A 94 19.90 8.97 -17.08
N ALA A 95 21.15 8.87 -16.60
CA ALA A 95 21.47 8.74 -15.18
C ALA A 95 20.95 9.93 -14.37
N ILE A 96 21.21 11.16 -14.84
CA ILE A 96 20.75 12.41 -14.22
C ILE A 96 19.22 12.40 -14.05
N LYS A 97 18.48 11.92 -15.07
CA LYS A 97 17.01 11.81 -15.05
C LYS A 97 16.51 10.93 -13.88
N TYR A 98 17.27 9.94 -13.44
CA TYR A 98 16.91 9.07 -12.31
C TYR A 98 17.64 9.40 -11.00
N GLY A 99 18.37 10.52 -10.94
CA GLY A 99 19.11 10.94 -9.75
C GLY A 99 20.34 10.08 -9.46
N TYR A 100 21.02 9.61 -10.52
CA TYR A 100 22.23 8.81 -10.41
C TYR A 100 23.50 9.66 -10.46
N GLU A 101 24.49 9.29 -9.64
CA GLU A 101 25.88 9.70 -9.83
C GLU A 101 26.51 8.88 -10.96
N THR A 102 27.24 9.53 -11.86
CA THR A 102 27.93 8.88 -12.98
C THR A 102 29.43 9.06 -12.85
N LEU A 103 30.17 7.96 -12.98
CA LEU A 103 31.64 7.95 -12.98
C LEU A 103 32.20 7.08 -14.11
N ILE A 104 33.48 7.29 -14.42
CA ILE A 104 34.18 6.56 -15.47
C ILE A 104 35.35 5.79 -14.88
N ILE A 105 35.47 4.52 -15.28
CA ILE A 105 36.71 3.75 -15.12
C ILE A 105 37.39 3.72 -16.48
N ASP A 106 38.51 4.44 -16.59
CA ASP A 106 39.20 4.67 -17.85
C ASP A 106 40.40 3.73 -17.98
N PHE A 107 40.31 2.78 -18.90
CA PHE A 107 41.35 1.82 -19.23
C PHE A 107 42.19 2.38 -20.36
N ASP A 108 43.38 2.87 -20.02
CA ASP A 108 44.27 3.58 -20.94
C ASP A 108 45.68 2.95 -21.10
N PRO A 109 45.77 1.67 -21.50
CA PRO A 109 47.06 1.08 -21.87
C PRO A 109 47.53 1.55 -23.26
N SER A 110 48.81 1.33 -23.54
CA SER A 110 49.41 1.51 -24.87
C SER A 110 48.68 0.71 -25.96
N LEU A 111 48.67 1.21 -27.19
CA LEU A 111 48.07 0.51 -28.34
C LEU A 111 48.73 -0.87 -28.56
N GLU A 112 50.05 -0.95 -28.41
CA GLU A 112 50.85 -2.17 -28.56
C GLU A 112 50.34 -3.27 -27.63
N LEU A 113 50.12 -2.95 -26.36
CA LEU A 113 49.58 -3.89 -25.37
C LEU A 113 48.14 -4.33 -25.69
N CYS A 114 47.30 -3.44 -26.22
CA CYS A 114 45.95 -3.80 -26.65
C CYS A 114 45.99 -4.81 -27.80
N LEU A 115 46.86 -4.58 -28.79
CA LEU A 115 47.05 -5.46 -29.94
C LEU A 115 47.65 -6.80 -29.51
N GLU A 116 48.67 -6.82 -28.65
CA GLU A 116 49.28 -8.04 -28.12
C GLU A 116 48.25 -8.91 -27.39
N ARG A 117 47.43 -8.30 -26.52
CA ARG A 117 46.36 -9.02 -25.79
C ARG A 117 45.25 -9.51 -26.71
N ASN A 118 44.97 -8.79 -27.79
CA ASN A 118 43.98 -9.20 -28.78
C ASN A 118 44.49 -10.35 -29.66
N GLU A 119 45.78 -10.37 -30.00
CA GLU A 119 46.39 -11.47 -30.77
C GLU A 119 46.34 -12.79 -29.99
N LYS A 120 46.47 -12.75 -28.65
CA LYS A 120 46.27 -13.93 -27.78
C LYS A 120 44.85 -14.52 -27.85
N ARG A 121 43.88 -13.81 -28.44
CA ARG A 121 42.50 -14.25 -28.64
C ARG A 121 42.23 -14.78 -30.05
N LYS A 122 43.26 -14.92 -30.89
CA LYS A 122 43.09 -15.40 -32.27
C LYS A 122 42.38 -16.77 -32.27
N GLY A 123 41.30 -16.86 -33.04
CA GLY A 123 40.44 -18.05 -33.09
C GLY A 123 39.26 -18.04 -32.09
N ASP A 124 39.26 -17.14 -31.11
CA ASP A 124 38.09 -16.87 -30.25
C ASP A 124 37.15 -15.88 -30.96
N VAL A 125 35.83 -16.06 -30.75
CA VAL A 125 34.80 -15.13 -31.25
C VAL A 125 34.97 -13.69 -30.77
N LYS A 126 35.68 -13.47 -29.66
CA LYS A 126 36.02 -12.16 -29.08
C LYS A 126 37.21 -11.48 -29.77
N TYR A 127 37.84 -12.11 -30.76
CA TYR A 127 38.89 -11.48 -31.56
C TYR A 127 38.33 -10.32 -32.39
N VAL A 128 39.01 -9.17 -32.32
CA VAL A 128 38.65 -7.96 -33.07
C VAL A 128 39.77 -7.63 -34.07
N PRO A 129 39.47 -7.30 -35.34
CA PRO A 129 40.49 -6.88 -36.30
C PRO A 129 41.39 -5.72 -35.79
N PRO A 130 42.73 -5.82 -35.90
CA PRO A 130 43.68 -4.82 -35.37
C PRO A 130 43.44 -3.37 -35.81
N GLY A 131 43.00 -3.16 -37.06
CA GLY A 131 42.67 -1.83 -37.57
C GLY A 131 41.54 -1.16 -36.78
N ILE A 132 40.49 -1.92 -36.43
CA ILE A 132 39.36 -1.44 -35.63
C ILE A 132 39.82 -1.04 -34.22
N ILE A 133 40.72 -1.81 -33.61
CA ILE A 133 41.29 -1.50 -32.29
C ILE A 133 42.08 -0.19 -32.34
N THR A 134 42.87 -0.01 -33.39
CA THR A 134 43.69 1.20 -33.61
C THR A 134 42.80 2.45 -33.73
N ASP A 135 41.73 2.37 -34.52
CA ASP A 135 40.80 3.49 -34.72
C ASP A 135 40.05 3.86 -33.44
N ILE A 136 39.58 2.84 -32.69
CA ILE A 136 38.93 3.04 -31.39
C ILE A 136 39.91 3.68 -30.40
N TRP A 137 41.14 3.17 -30.31
CA TRP A 137 42.16 3.70 -29.40
C TRP A 137 42.48 5.16 -29.69
N LYS A 138 42.67 5.54 -30.97
CA LYS A 138 42.90 6.94 -31.37
C LYS A 138 41.73 7.84 -30.95
N SER A 139 40.50 7.41 -31.23
CA SER A 139 39.29 8.16 -30.85
C SER A 139 39.16 8.34 -29.32
N LEU A 140 39.63 7.38 -28.54
CA LEU A 140 39.71 7.49 -27.08
C LEU A 140 40.78 8.49 -26.66
N GLN A 141 41.97 8.51 -27.26
CA GLN A 141 42.97 9.54 -26.92
C GLN A 141 42.45 10.95 -27.20
N ASP A 142 41.83 11.16 -28.36
CA ASP A 142 41.29 12.46 -28.77
C ASP A 142 40.19 12.99 -27.83
N SER A 143 39.40 12.09 -27.24
CA SER A 143 38.27 12.44 -26.36
C SER A 143 38.63 12.49 -24.88
N LYS A 144 39.82 12.00 -24.47
CA LYS A 144 40.22 11.82 -23.08
C LYS A 144 40.10 13.10 -22.25
N GLY A 145 40.75 14.18 -22.69
CA GLY A 145 40.73 15.45 -21.97
C GLY A 145 39.34 16.05 -21.78
N LYS A 146 38.42 15.85 -22.74
CA LYS A 146 37.03 16.33 -22.63
C LYS A 146 36.24 15.55 -21.58
N VAL A 147 36.45 14.23 -21.52
CA VAL A 147 35.77 13.34 -20.58
C VAL A 147 36.23 13.59 -19.15
N HIS A 148 37.54 13.66 -18.92
CA HIS A 148 38.14 13.85 -17.59
C HIS A 148 37.78 15.20 -16.96
N ARG A 149 37.53 16.24 -17.78
CA ARG A 149 37.04 17.55 -17.29
C ARG A 149 35.57 17.55 -16.91
N ARG A 150 34.78 16.61 -17.45
CA ARG A 150 33.32 16.58 -17.28
C ARG A 150 32.88 15.63 -16.18
N LEU A 151 33.50 14.45 -16.09
CA LEU A 151 33.09 13.37 -15.20
C LEU A 151 34.25 12.90 -14.34
N ARG A 152 33.93 12.54 -13.10
CA ARG A 152 34.86 11.91 -12.17
C ARG A 152 35.37 10.60 -12.78
N THR A 153 36.68 10.52 -12.95
CA THR A 153 37.33 9.43 -13.69
C THR A 153 38.39 8.79 -12.82
N PHE A 154 38.48 7.46 -12.87
CA PHE A 154 39.45 6.66 -12.12
C PHE A 154 40.20 5.69 -13.03
N SER A 155 41.39 5.28 -12.60
CA SER A 155 42.10 4.16 -13.20
C SER A 155 41.61 2.83 -12.60
N PRO A 156 41.61 1.73 -13.36
CA PRO A 156 41.15 0.43 -12.85
C PRO A 156 42.00 -0.13 -11.72
N GLU A 157 43.25 0.33 -11.56
CA GLU A 157 44.17 -0.11 -10.48
C GLU A 157 43.91 0.59 -9.15
N THR A 158 43.36 1.80 -9.19
CA THR A 158 43.17 2.66 -7.99
C THR A 158 41.74 2.68 -7.48
N PHE A 159 40.79 2.23 -8.31
CA PHE A 159 39.38 2.20 -8.00
C PHE A 159 38.98 0.91 -7.27
N ASP A 160 38.25 1.09 -6.18
CA ASP A 160 37.71 0.00 -5.37
C ASP A 160 36.27 0.36 -4.99
N MET A 161 35.33 -0.55 -5.27
CA MET A 161 33.89 -0.33 -5.06
C MET A 161 33.56 -0.19 -3.58
N ASP A 162 34.13 -1.05 -2.74
CA ASP A 162 33.81 -1.11 -1.31
C ASP A 162 34.35 0.12 -0.58
N ARG A 163 35.54 0.60 -0.94
CA ARG A 163 36.11 1.84 -0.40
C ARG A 163 35.30 3.07 -0.83
N GLU A 164 34.94 3.16 -2.11
CA GLU A 164 34.27 4.34 -2.64
C GLU A 164 32.82 4.46 -2.15
N PHE A 165 32.12 3.32 -2.09
CA PHE A 165 30.68 3.24 -1.89
C PHE A 165 30.29 2.43 -0.63
N SER A 166 31.14 2.46 0.39
CA SER A 166 30.79 1.99 1.72
C SER A 166 29.82 2.94 2.43
N LEU A 167 29.09 2.40 3.40
CA LEU A 167 28.17 3.15 4.26
C LEU A 167 28.95 4.16 5.11
N LYS A 168 28.66 5.44 4.92
CA LYS A 168 29.31 6.54 5.64
C LYS A 168 28.43 6.99 6.81
N TYR A 169 28.98 6.91 8.02
CA TYR A 169 28.33 7.41 9.23
C TYR A 169 28.65 8.90 9.41
N ARG A 170 27.60 9.73 9.44
CA ARG A 170 27.76 11.14 9.84
C ARG A 170 27.86 11.21 11.36
N ASP A 171 28.90 11.85 11.86
CA ASP A 171 28.98 12.16 13.29
C ASP A 171 27.98 13.28 13.62
N LEU A 172 27.01 12.96 14.47
CA LEU A 172 25.98 13.90 14.93
C LEU A 172 26.14 14.26 16.41
N THR A 173 27.27 13.91 17.04
CA THR A 173 27.58 14.31 18.43
C THR A 173 27.51 15.82 18.73
N PRO A 174 27.64 16.75 17.75
CA PRO A 174 27.44 18.17 18.01
C PRO A 174 25.98 18.60 18.28
N TYR A 175 24.99 17.75 17.98
CA TYR A 175 23.58 18.05 18.23
C TYR A 175 23.13 17.54 19.60
N GLU A 176 22.14 18.19 20.20
CA GLU A 176 21.59 17.77 21.50
C GLU A 176 20.62 16.58 21.36
N GLU A 177 19.87 16.56 20.25
CA GLU A 177 18.80 15.60 19.98
C GLU A 177 18.69 15.31 18.48
N ILE A 178 18.54 14.03 18.13
CA ILE A 178 18.23 13.57 16.77
C ILE A 178 16.79 13.10 16.73
N ILE A 179 15.96 13.71 15.89
CA ILE A 179 14.54 13.41 15.75
C ILE A 179 14.31 12.72 14.40
N THR A 180 14.07 11.42 14.44
CA THR A 180 13.68 10.64 13.25
C THR A 180 12.16 10.53 13.18
N ILE A 181 11.57 10.94 12.07
CA ILE A 181 10.13 11.10 11.86
C ILE A 181 9.66 10.10 10.81
N GLY A 182 8.59 9.37 11.13
CA GLY A 182 7.96 8.35 10.29
C GLY A 182 7.20 8.88 9.08
N ASP A 183 6.40 8.00 8.50
CA ASP A 183 5.52 8.29 7.35
C ASP A 183 4.54 9.41 7.71
N VAL A 184 4.48 10.46 6.88
CA VAL A 184 3.65 11.64 7.15
C VAL A 184 2.38 11.63 6.30
N HIS A 185 2.43 11.13 5.06
CA HIS A 185 1.27 10.96 4.18
C HIS A 185 0.34 12.19 4.11
N GLY A 186 0.85 13.40 3.95
CA GLY A 186 0.03 14.62 3.86
C GLY A 186 -0.64 15.04 5.18
N CYS A 187 -0.27 14.44 6.31
CA CYS A 187 -0.88 14.72 7.61
C CYS A 187 -0.22 15.91 8.32
N ARG A 188 -0.20 17.08 7.66
CA ARG A 188 0.52 18.29 8.10
C ARG A 188 0.33 18.66 9.58
N LYS A 189 -0.91 18.64 10.09
CA LYS A 189 -1.17 19.07 11.48
C LYS A 189 -0.54 18.11 12.51
N HIS A 190 -0.36 16.82 12.18
CA HIS A 190 0.37 15.90 13.06
C HIS A 190 1.85 16.31 13.15
N LEU A 191 2.45 16.70 12.02
CA LEU A 191 3.83 17.17 11.99
C LEU A 191 4.00 18.49 12.75
N GLU A 192 3.06 19.44 12.60
CA GLU A 192 3.06 20.69 13.37
C GLU A 192 2.91 20.43 14.88
N LYS A 193 2.08 19.47 15.29
CA LYS A 193 1.94 19.10 16.71
C LYS A 193 3.20 18.42 17.25
N LEU A 194 3.88 17.61 16.44
CA LEU A 194 5.16 16.99 16.80
C LEU A 194 6.28 18.03 16.93
N LEU A 195 6.28 19.04 16.04
CA LEU A 195 7.30 20.08 15.93
C LEU A 195 6.68 21.49 16.11
N PRO A 196 6.19 21.82 17.32
CA PRO A 196 5.49 23.10 17.55
C PRO A 196 6.36 24.33 17.32
N ASN A 197 7.68 24.18 17.48
CA ASN A 197 8.69 25.23 17.27
C ASN A 197 9.38 25.12 15.89
N GLY A 198 8.87 24.27 14.99
CA GLY A 198 9.51 23.99 13.71
C GLY A 198 10.86 23.26 13.85
N PHE A 199 11.83 23.64 13.01
CA PHE A 199 13.15 22.99 12.95
C PHE A 199 14.23 23.80 13.68
N GLU A 200 14.45 23.46 14.95
CA GLU A 200 15.45 24.10 15.84
C GLU A 200 16.90 23.72 15.47
N LEU A 201 17.83 24.70 15.48
CA LEU A 201 19.20 24.51 14.98
C LEU A 201 20.07 23.56 15.82
N HIS A 202 19.81 23.45 17.12
CA HIS A 202 20.54 22.56 18.05
C HIS A 202 20.08 21.09 17.95
N LYS A 203 19.06 20.81 17.14
CA LYS A 203 18.52 19.47 16.87
C LYS A 203 18.73 19.06 15.42
N PHE A 204 18.76 17.76 15.17
CA PHE A 204 18.88 17.19 13.84
C PHE A 204 17.61 16.43 13.48
N TYR A 205 17.07 16.64 12.27
CA TYR A 205 15.80 16.07 11.84
C TYR A 205 15.99 15.13 10.66
N ILE A 206 15.37 13.96 10.71
CA ILE A 206 15.47 12.94 9.67
C ILE A 206 14.07 12.46 9.35
N PHE A 207 13.61 12.67 8.12
CA PHE A 207 12.34 12.14 7.63
C PHE A 207 12.59 10.84 6.88
N VAL A 208 11.86 9.76 7.21
CA VAL A 208 12.11 8.43 6.62
C VAL A 208 11.53 8.22 5.23
N GLY A 209 10.55 9.02 4.81
CA GLY A 209 9.92 8.93 3.50
C GLY A 209 8.42 9.16 3.54
N ASP A 210 7.74 8.85 2.42
CA ASP A 210 6.28 8.84 2.28
C ASP A 210 5.63 10.13 2.82
N TYR A 211 6.05 11.26 2.24
CA TYR A 211 5.53 12.57 2.61
C TYR A 211 4.09 12.75 2.12
N ILE A 212 3.75 12.18 0.97
CA ILE A 212 2.50 12.44 0.25
C ILE A 212 1.68 11.16 0.04
N ASP A 213 0.53 11.34 -0.61
CA ASP A 213 -0.54 10.38 -0.84
C ASP A 213 -1.26 9.93 0.45
N ARG A 214 -2.54 9.55 0.31
CA ARG A 214 -3.43 8.97 1.33
C ARG A 214 -4.03 9.93 2.36
N GLY A 215 -3.23 10.79 3.00
CA GLY A 215 -3.77 11.69 4.02
C GLY A 215 -4.43 12.94 3.46
N TYR A 216 -4.75 13.88 4.35
CA TYR A 216 -5.75 14.91 4.10
C TYR A 216 -5.24 16.23 3.52
N ASP A 217 -3.94 16.52 3.59
CA ASP A 217 -3.37 17.80 3.14
C ASP A 217 -1.95 17.61 2.53
N ASN A 218 -1.89 17.01 1.34
CA ASN A 218 -0.61 16.69 0.70
C ASN A 218 0.15 17.94 0.28
N ALA A 219 -0.55 18.86 -0.40
CA ALA A 219 0.08 20.08 -0.89
C ALA A 219 0.45 21.05 0.25
N GLY A 220 -0.38 21.15 1.29
CA GLY A 220 -0.07 21.98 2.45
C GLY A 220 1.09 21.44 3.26
N LEU A 221 1.26 20.12 3.38
CA LEU A 221 2.47 19.54 3.96
C LEU A 221 3.72 19.89 3.13
N MET A 222 3.65 19.80 1.82
CA MET A 222 4.77 20.13 0.95
C MET A 222 5.17 21.60 1.06
N ASP A 223 4.19 22.52 1.08
CA ASP A 223 4.45 23.95 1.34
C ASP A 223 5.08 24.16 2.72
N TYR A 224 4.56 23.52 3.77
CA TYR A 224 5.14 23.58 5.12
C TYR A 224 6.62 23.14 5.13
N LEU A 225 6.94 22.01 4.50
CA LEU A 225 8.33 21.54 4.39
C LEU A 225 9.19 22.51 3.59
N TRP A 226 8.69 23.06 2.48
CA TRP A 226 9.43 24.03 1.69
C TRP A 226 9.75 25.30 2.47
N GLU A 227 8.76 25.86 3.16
CA GLU A 227 8.90 27.11 3.93
C GLU A 227 9.81 26.95 5.15
N ASN A 228 9.73 25.79 5.83
CA ASN A 228 10.40 25.59 7.10
C ASN A 228 11.72 24.83 6.98
N ALA A 229 11.88 23.92 6.01
CA ALA A 229 13.09 23.12 5.84
C ALA A 229 14.08 23.69 4.81
N PHE A 230 13.64 24.57 3.91
CA PHE A 230 14.50 25.17 2.89
C PHE A 230 14.74 26.67 3.15
N ARG A 231 15.93 27.14 2.79
CA ARG A 231 16.27 28.58 2.75
C ARG A 231 17.07 28.84 1.50
N ASN A 232 16.68 29.84 0.71
CA ASN A 232 17.35 30.20 -0.56
C ASN A 232 17.52 28.98 -1.50
N ASN A 233 16.49 28.14 -1.64
CA ASN A 233 16.50 26.90 -2.42
C ASN A 233 17.49 25.82 -1.94
N VAL A 234 17.96 25.89 -0.69
CA VAL A 234 18.88 24.91 -0.10
C VAL A 234 18.23 24.30 1.15
N LEU A 235 18.27 22.98 1.27
CA LEU A 235 17.83 22.27 2.48
C LEU A 235 18.72 22.66 3.67
N LYS A 236 18.12 22.95 4.82
CA LYS A 236 18.87 23.27 6.04
C LYS A 236 19.83 22.10 6.41
N PRO A 237 21.05 22.39 6.89
CA PRO A 237 22.11 21.39 7.07
C PRO A 237 21.84 20.37 8.20
N ASN A 238 20.90 20.70 9.09
CA ASN A 238 20.42 19.86 10.19
C ASN A 238 19.15 19.07 9.83
N ILE A 239 18.80 18.97 8.54
CA ILE A 239 17.65 18.21 8.05
C ILE A 239 18.10 17.21 6.99
N VAL A 240 17.60 15.99 7.07
CA VAL A 240 17.75 14.94 6.04
C VAL A 240 16.35 14.50 5.62
N LEU A 241 16.14 14.43 4.30
CA LEU A 241 14.92 13.95 3.69
C LEU A 241 15.22 12.63 2.97
N LEU A 242 14.67 11.52 3.46
CA LEU A 242 14.74 10.24 2.76
C LEU A 242 13.58 10.07 1.79
N SER A 243 13.76 9.18 0.83
CA SER A 243 12.73 8.76 -0.12
C SER A 243 12.04 7.51 0.40
N GLY A 244 10.72 7.55 0.44
CA GLY A 244 9.87 6.38 0.55
C GLY A 244 9.40 5.87 -0.80
N ASN A 245 8.47 4.92 -0.75
CA ASN A 245 7.91 4.30 -1.95
C ASN A 245 6.90 5.20 -2.67
N HIS A 246 6.36 6.22 -2.03
CA HIS A 246 5.46 7.19 -2.67
C HIS A 246 6.22 8.24 -3.48
N GLU A 247 7.45 8.61 -3.11
CA GLU A 247 8.27 9.57 -3.86
C GLU A 247 8.69 9.05 -5.26
N ARG A 248 8.52 7.76 -5.54
CA ARG A 248 8.64 7.23 -6.92
C ARG A 248 7.63 7.90 -7.89
N HIS A 249 6.47 8.32 -7.38
CA HIS A 249 5.45 8.99 -8.18
C HIS A 249 5.90 10.41 -8.57
N PHE A 250 6.58 11.11 -7.66
CA PHE A 250 7.29 12.36 -7.99
C PHE A 250 8.37 12.18 -9.04
N ARG A 251 9.22 11.15 -8.93
CA ARG A 251 10.23 10.88 -9.95
C ARG A 251 9.60 10.57 -11.30
N ALA A 252 8.58 9.70 -11.33
CA ALA A 252 7.87 9.36 -12.56
C ALA A 252 7.22 10.61 -13.19
N TRP A 253 6.60 11.47 -12.38
CA TRP A 253 6.02 12.72 -12.84
C TRP A 253 7.06 13.67 -13.43
N HIS A 254 8.18 13.88 -12.73
CA HIS A 254 9.30 14.69 -13.22
C HIS A 254 9.80 14.19 -14.58
N ASN A 255 9.83 12.87 -14.71
CA ASN A 255 10.38 12.16 -15.86
C ASN A 255 9.40 12.00 -17.01
N GLN A 256 8.16 12.48 -16.87
CA GLN A 256 7.07 12.27 -17.83
C GLN A 256 6.83 10.78 -18.11
N GLU A 257 6.99 9.96 -17.07
CA GLU A 257 6.72 8.53 -17.11
C GLU A 257 5.31 8.25 -16.62
N GLU A 258 4.79 7.08 -17.00
CA GLU A 258 3.49 6.62 -16.55
C GLU A 258 3.44 6.46 -15.02
N ILE A 259 2.43 7.08 -14.41
CA ILE A 259 2.11 6.98 -12.99
C ILE A 259 0.86 6.09 -12.83
N ARG A 260 1.02 4.93 -12.16
CA ARG A 260 -0.07 3.94 -11.98
C ARG A 260 -0.85 4.08 -10.66
N SER A 261 -0.47 5.04 -9.82
CA SER A 261 -1.14 5.27 -8.53
C SER A 261 -2.35 6.16 -8.75
N LYS A 262 -3.56 5.61 -8.56
CA LYS A 262 -4.80 6.39 -8.61
C LYS A 262 -4.81 7.50 -7.56
N GLU A 263 -4.43 7.17 -6.32
CA GLU A 263 -4.37 8.13 -5.23
C GLU A 263 -3.56 9.37 -5.66
N PHE A 264 -2.39 9.12 -6.22
CA PHE A 264 -1.54 10.20 -6.72
C PHE A 264 -2.20 10.97 -7.86
N THR A 265 -2.72 10.29 -8.89
CA THR A 265 -3.23 10.96 -10.09
C THR A 265 -4.56 11.68 -9.88
N THR A 266 -5.45 11.16 -9.04
CA THR A 266 -6.81 11.70 -8.85
C THR A 266 -6.92 12.69 -7.71
N ARG A 267 -6.03 12.61 -6.72
CA ARG A 267 -6.10 13.44 -5.51
C ARG A 267 -4.84 14.29 -5.33
N THR A 268 -3.70 13.65 -5.10
CA THR A 268 -2.45 14.35 -4.74
C THR A 268 -1.95 15.30 -5.83
N LEU A 269 -1.95 14.85 -7.08
CA LEU A 269 -1.47 15.62 -8.22
C LEU A 269 -2.30 16.91 -8.44
N PRO A 270 -3.65 16.87 -8.48
CA PRO A 270 -4.46 18.08 -8.48
C PRO A 270 -4.16 19.05 -7.32
N GLU A 271 -4.05 18.56 -6.08
CA GLU A 271 -3.72 19.39 -4.90
C GLU A 271 -2.37 20.11 -5.09
N LEU A 272 -1.35 19.38 -5.54
CA LEU A 272 0.00 19.92 -5.76
C LEU A 272 0.03 20.98 -6.87
N LEU A 273 -0.64 20.72 -7.99
CA LEU A 273 -0.74 21.67 -9.10
C LEU A 273 -1.40 22.98 -8.68
N GLN A 274 -2.46 22.92 -7.87
CA GLN A 274 -3.12 24.12 -7.32
C GLN A 274 -2.18 24.98 -6.48
N LYS A 275 -1.22 24.36 -5.79
CA LYS A 275 -0.19 25.05 -4.99
C LYS A 275 1.10 25.33 -5.76
N GLY A 276 1.12 25.13 -7.08
CA GLY A 276 2.30 25.40 -7.91
C GLY A 276 3.48 24.45 -7.67
N TRP A 277 3.24 23.27 -7.11
CA TRP A 277 4.20 22.17 -7.12
C TRP A 277 4.11 21.48 -8.47
N GLU A 278 5.09 21.73 -9.35
CA GLU A 278 5.12 21.14 -10.68
C GLU A 278 6.56 20.88 -11.14
N PRO A 279 6.82 19.90 -12.05
CA PRO A 279 8.16 19.51 -12.48
C PRO A 279 9.06 20.63 -12.96
N LYS A 280 8.50 21.73 -13.49
CA LYS A 280 9.25 22.90 -13.96
C LYS A 280 9.64 23.87 -12.83
N SER A 281 8.89 23.89 -11.72
CA SER A 281 9.10 24.79 -10.59
C SER A 281 10.42 24.52 -9.86
N ALA A 282 10.99 25.57 -9.28
CA ALA A 282 12.23 25.46 -8.48
C ALA A 282 11.99 24.57 -7.25
N LYS A 283 10.92 24.83 -6.48
CA LYS A 283 10.61 24.10 -5.24
C LYS A 283 10.54 22.59 -5.44
N PHE A 284 9.86 22.16 -6.50
CA PHE A 284 9.78 20.75 -6.86
C PHE A 284 11.17 20.14 -7.16
N LYS A 285 11.97 20.81 -8.01
CA LYS A 285 13.30 20.31 -8.40
C LYS A 285 14.25 20.21 -7.22
N PHE A 286 14.28 21.22 -6.36
CA PHE A 286 15.17 21.25 -5.19
C PHE A 286 14.74 20.24 -4.13
N PHE A 287 13.45 20.10 -3.88
CA PHE A 287 12.93 19.04 -2.99
C PHE A 287 13.33 17.65 -3.51
N LEU A 288 13.03 17.35 -4.78
CA LEU A 288 13.32 16.04 -5.37
C LEU A 288 14.81 15.69 -5.34
N ARG A 289 15.69 16.67 -5.60
CA ARG A 289 17.16 16.49 -5.53
C ARG A 289 17.69 16.31 -4.12
N SER A 290 16.95 16.75 -3.11
CA SER A 290 17.36 16.62 -1.70
C SER A 290 17.04 15.24 -1.12
N LEU A 291 16.18 14.46 -1.79
CA LEU A 291 15.79 13.12 -1.34
C LEU A 291 16.95 12.13 -1.45
N GLN A 292 17.26 11.49 -0.33
CA GLN A 292 18.26 10.43 -0.25
C GLN A 292 17.60 9.06 -0.10
N THR A 293 18.28 7.99 -0.51
CA THR A 293 17.76 6.62 -0.35
C THR A 293 17.83 6.12 1.10
N HIS A 294 18.84 6.58 1.83
CA HIS A 294 19.19 6.11 3.17
C HIS A 294 20.08 7.17 3.83
N PHE A 295 20.23 7.07 5.14
CA PHE A 295 21.16 7.88 5.91
C PHE A 295 21.70 7.08 7.08
N ALA A 296 22.95 7.30 7.46
CA ALA A 296 23.55 6.65 8.62
C ALA A 296 24.29 7.66 9.49
N TYR A 297 24.15 7.52 10.81
CA TYR A 297 24.80 8.40 11.76
C TYR A 297 25.40 7.66 12.95
N ALA A 298 26.40 8.28 13.57
CA ALA A 298 26.94 7.89 14.86
C ALA A 298 26.54 8.94 15.91
N PHE A 299 25.99 8.48 17.04
CA PHE A 299 25.56 9.33 18.14
C PHE A 299 25.53 8.53 19.44
N ASP A 300 26.10 9.08 20.51
CA ASP A 300 26.06 8.51 21.86
C ASP A 300 26.47 7.03 21.93
N GLY A 301 27.58 6.68 21.26
CA GLY A 301 28.11 5.30 21.20
C GLY A 301 27.37 4.34 20.27
N LYS A 302 26.29 4.78 19.60
CA LYS A 302 25.47 3.95 18.71
C LYS A 302 25.66 4.32 17.26
N LYS A 303 25.50 3.33 16.37
CA LYS A 303 25.50 3.48 14.92
C LYS A 303 24.10 3.20 14.40
N VAL A 304 23.47 4.17 13.74
CA VAL A 304 22.08 4.08 13.32
C VAL A 304 21.99 4.19 11.81
N PHE A 305 21.38 3.18 11.19
CA PHE A 305 21.03 3.16 9.78
C PHE A 305 19.54 3.50 9.60
N ILE A 306 19.22 4.34 8.63
CA ILE A 306 17.83 4.76 8.37
C ILE A 306 17.52 4.60 6.89
N SER A 307 16.45 3.88 6.61
CA SER A 307 15.83 3.76 5.29
C SER A 307 14.31 3.73 5.45
N HIS A 308 13.56 3.97 4.38
CA HIS A 308 12.11 3.86 4.44
C HIS A 308 11.66 2.42 4.70
N GLY A 309 12.18 1.48 3.91
CA GLY A 309 11.75 0.10 3.81
C GLY A 309 12.25 -0.86 4.88
N GLY A 310 13.23 -0.45 5.67
CA GLY A 310 14.02 -1.35 6.52
C GLY A 310 14.90 -2.31 5.71
N ILE A 311 15.90 -2.90 6.37
CA ILE A 311 16.78 -3.92 5.78
C ILE A 311 16.84 -5.16 6.68
N PRO A 312 17.12 -6.35 6.14
CA PRO A 312 17.11 -7.59 6.93
C PRO A 312 18.37 -7.78 7.77
N ALA A 313 19.46 -7.09 7.46
CA ALA A 313 20.73 -7.20 8.19
C ALA A 313 21.57 -5.93 7.99
N PRO A 314 22.51 -5.61 8.90
CA PRO A 314 23.49 -4.55 8.67
C PRO A 314 24.26 -4.77 7.37
N ILE A 315 24.47 -3.69 6.60
CA ILE A 315 25.23 -3.74 5.34
C ILE A 315 26.18 -2.55 5.25
N ASN A 316 27.45 -2.84 4.96
CA ASN A 316 28.46 -1.80 4.75
C ASN A 316 28.60 -1.48 3.26
N GLU A 317 28.57 -2.48 2.38
CA GLU A 317 28.72 -2.30 0.93
C GLU A 317 27.37 -1.96 0.29
N ILE A 318 26.84 -0.77 0.58
CA ILE A 318 25.48 -0.35 0.20
C ILE A 318 25.26 -0.31 -1.33
N TRP A 319 26.32 -0.40 -2.14
CA TRP A 319 26.24 -0.49 -3.60
C TRP A 319 25.77 -1.86 -4.10
N LYS A 320 25.83 -2.90 -3.26
CA LYS A 320 25.40 -4.25 -3.59
C LYS A 320 23.88 -4.42 -3.61
N ILE A 321 23.14 -3.47 -3.04
CA ILE A 321 21.66 -3.47 -3.02
C ILE A 321 21.08 -2.31 -3.84
N SER A 322 19.87 -2.49 -4.35
CA SER A 322 19.17 -1.44 -5.09
C SER A 322 18.60 -0.39 -4.14
N ALA A 323 18.44 0.85 -4.61
CA ALA A 323 17.71 1.86 -3.86
C ALA A 323 16.27 1.43 -3.58
N ASN A 324 15.67 0.64 -4.46
CA ASN A 324 14.31 0.11 -4.27
C ASN A 324 14.18 -0.81 -3.05
N GLU A 325 15.23 -1.53 -2.62
CA GLU A 325 15.19 -2.29 -1.37
C GLU A 325 15.02 -1.35 -0.17
N CYS A 326 15.78 -0.26 -0.12
CA CYS A 326 15.65 0.76 0.92
C CYS A 326 14.36 1.60 0.81
N GLU A 327 13.84 1.83 -0.39
CA GLU A 327 12.68 2.70 -0.61
C GLU A 327 11.34 1.93 -0.58
N LYS A 328 11.30 0.65 -0.93
CA LYS A 328 10.06 -0.17 -0.90
C LYS A 328 10.08 -1.27 0.14
N GLY A 329 11.21 -1.58 0.75
CA GLY A 329 11.35 -2.68 1.69
C GLY A 329 11.53 -4.04 1.02
N TRP A 330 12.27 -4.88 1.73
CA TRP A 330 12.62 -6.24 1.35
C TRP A 330 11.45 -7.22 1.53
N ALA A 331 11.38 -8.26 0.69
CA ALA A 331 10.34 -9.31 0.71
C ALA A 331 8.89 -8.77 0.65
N ASP A 332 7.91 -9.58 1.07
CA ASP A 332 6.49 -9.23 1.02
C ASP A 332 6.03 -8.44 2.27
N TYR A 333 4.80 -7.92 2.22
CA TYR A 333 4.24 -7.07 3.28
C TYR A 333 3.94 -7.76 4.62
N ASN A 334 4.07 -9.09 4.70
CA ASN A 334 3.86 -9.86 5.93
C ASN A 334 5.19 -10.20 6.63
N THR A 335 6.32 -9.78 6.05
CA THR A 335 7.65 -10.00 6.59
C THR A 335 7.87 -9.19 7.87
N GLU A 336 8.27 -9.85 8.96
CA GLU A 336 8.63 -9.21 10.23
C GLU A 336 10.06 -8.66 10.19
N ILE A 337 10.27 -7.57 9.45
CA ILE A 337 11.61 -7.01 9.21
C ILE A 337 12.34 -6.65 10.50
N ASP A 338 11.60 -6.20 11.51
CA ASP A 338 12.14 -5.79 12.81
C ASP A 338 12.79 -6.94 13.56
N ARG A 339 12.12 -8.10 13.54
CA ARG A 339 12.62 -9.34 14.12
C ARG A 339 13.83 -9.85 13.34
N ILE A 340 13.72 -9.94 12.01
CA ILE A 340 14.78 -10.46 11.13
C ILE A 340 16.07 -9.65 11.30
N PHE A 341 15.99 -8.32 11.32
CA PHE A 341 17.16 -7.48 11.54
C PHE A 341 17.76 -7.68 12.92
N SER A 342 16.92 -7.72 13.97
CA SER A 342 17.39 -7.92 15.35
C SER A 342 18.11 -9.26 15.52
N GLU A 343 17.62 -10.32 14.87
CA GLU A 343 18.27 -11.65 14.87
C GLU A 343 19.62 -11.62 14.12
N ASN A 344 19.70 -10.93 12.97
CA ASN A 344 20.92 -10.88 12.17
C ASN A 344 22.01 -9.95 12.75
N VAL A 345 21.63 -8.92 13.52
CA VAL A 345 22.58 -7.96 14.09
C VAL A 345 23.21 -8.44 15.39
N GLY A 346 22.49 -9.28 16.16
CA GLY A 346 22.92 -9.79 17.47
C GLY A 346 22.67 -8.80 18.62
N GLU A 347 22.51 -9.33 19.83
CA GLU A 347 22.05 -8.55 21.01
C GLU A 347 23.06 -7.47 21.45
N ASP A 348 24.36 -7.74 21.43
CA ASP A 348 25.41 -6.82 21.92
C ASP A 348 25.89 -5.79 20.88
N SER A 349 25.20 -5.72 19.74
CA SER A 349 25.64 -4.91 18.62
C SER A 349 25.37 -3.41 18.82
N PRO A 350 26.28 -2.50 18.42
CA PRO A 350 26.03 -1.06 18.47
C PRO A 350 25.16 -0.57 17.29
N PHE A 351 24.72 -1.47 16.40
CA PHE A 351 24.02 -1.13 15.16
C PHE A 351 22.51 -1.21 15.31
N TYR A 352 21.83 -0.10 15.03
CA TYR A 352 20.38 0.03 15.04
C TYR A 352 19.86 0.37 13.64
N GLN A 353 18.62 0.00 13.36
CA GLN A 353 17.87 0.57 12.24
C GLN A 353 16.60 1.31 12.68
N ILE A 354 16.23 2.32 11.89
CA ILE A 354 14.94 3.00 11.99
C ILE A 354 14.32 3.03 10.60
N HIS A 355 13.04 2.67 10.50
CA HIS A 355 12.33 2.64 9.22
C HIS A 355 10.87 3.09 9.33
N GLY A 356 10.27 3.46 8.20
CA GLY A 356 8.92 4.01 8.11
C GLY A 356 7.89 3.07 7.54
N HIS A 357 8.29 1.97 6.91
CA HIS A 357 7.42 1.19 6.05
C HIS A 357 6.96 -0.14 6.66
N ARG A 358 5.68 -0.46 6.44
CA ARG A 358 5.04 -1.76 6.71
C ARG A 358 4.91 -2.07 8.20
N ASN A 359 3.70 -1.83 8.71
CA ASN A 359 3.29 -2.29 10.03
C ASN A 359 1.90 -2.93 9.99
N LYS A 360 1.79 -4.03 9.22
CA LYS A 360 0.52 -4.77 9.13
C LYS A 360 0.12 -5.40 10.46
N GLN A 361 1.09 -5.76 11.29
CA GLN A 361 0.87 -6.40 12.58
C GLN A 361 0.59 -5.42 13.71
N ASN A 362 0.63 -4.10 13.45
CA ASN A 362 0.50 -3.04 14.45
C ASN A 362 1.52 -3.15 15.59
N LEU A 363 2.76 -3.54 15.28
CA LEU A 363 3.87 -3.54 16.21
C LEU A 363 4.08 -2.12 16.80
N PRO A 364 4.55 -2.02 18.05
CA PRO A 364 4.95 -0.76 18.65
C PRO A 364 6.18 -0.17 17.94
N ILE A 365 6.56 1.07 18.29
CA ILE A 365 7.76 1.71 17.72
C ILE A 365 9.00 0.84 17.96
N ILE A 366 9.17 0.32 19.17
CA ILE A 366 10.25 -0.61 19.50
C ILE A 366 9.76 -2.02 19.19
N ALA A 367 9.88 -2.42 17.93
CA ALA A 367 9.39 -3.71 17.43
C ALA A 367 10.42 -4.84 17.56
N GLY A 368 11.71 -4.51 17.69
CA GLY A 368 12.79 -5.44 18.00
C GLY A 368 13.90 -4.76 18.81
N HIS A 369 14.88 -5.53 19.30
CA HIS A 369 15.97 -5.01 20.15
C HIS A 369 16.82 -3.93 19.48
N HIS A 370 16.95 -3.99 18.15
CA HIS A 370 17.79 -3.10 17.34
C HIS A 370 17.06 -2.50 16.14
N SER A 371 15.72 -2.60 16.09
CA SER A 371 14.92 -2.14 14.94
C SER A 371 13.68 -1.37 15.41
N PHE A 372 13.53 -0.14 14.90
CA PHE A 372 12.41 0.74 15.24
C PHE A 372 11.51 1.01 14.03
N ASN A 373 10.21 0.80 14.20
CA ASN A 373 9.20 0.90 13.16
C ASN A 373 8.32 2.15 13.36
N LEU A 374 8.42 3.11 12.44
CA LEU A 374 7.72 4.38 12.48
C LEU A 374 6.46 4.42 11.60
N GLU A 375 6.01 3.29 11.04
CA GLU A 375 4.69 3.20 10.38
C GLU A 375 3.59 3.20 11.46
N GLY A 376 2.96 4.36 11.62
CA GLY A 376 1.88 4.57 12.59
C GLY A 376 0.49 4.65 11.97
N LYS A 377 0.35 4.53 10.64
CA LYS A 377 -0.89 4.68 9.87
C LYS A 377 -1.56 6.03 10.10
N VAL A 378 -0.77 7.10 10.11
CA VAL A 378 -1.21 8.47 10.42
C VAL A 378 -2.37 8.92 9.53
N GLU A 379 -2.43 8.45 8.29
CA GLU A 379 -3.50 8.72 7.32
C GLU A 379 -4.83 8.04 7.67
N PHE A 380 -4.78 6.97 8.48
CA PHE A 380 -5.93 6.21 8.95
C PHE A 380 -6.16 6.45 10.44
N ASP A 381 -6.06 7.71 10.84
CA ASP A 381 -6.23 8.15 12.22
C ASP A 381 -5.16 7.64 13.20
N GLY A 382 -4.14 6.92 12.75
CA GLY A 382 -3.04 6.50 13.59
C GLY A 382 -2.14 7.65 14.05
N ALA A 383 -1.05 7.32 14.74
CA ALA A 383 -0.07 8.31 15.19
C ALA A 383 0.94 8.64 14.09
N LEU A 384 1.38 9.89 14.04
CA LEU A 384 2.69 10.19 13.48
C LEU A 384 3.74 9.73 14.49
N ARG A 385 4.54 8.74 14.12
CA ARG A 385 5.57 8.16 15.00
C ARG A 385 6.91 8.84 14.81
N SER A 386 7.65 9.01 15.89
CA SER A 386 9.03 9.48 15.86
C SER A 386 9.88 8.80 16.92
N ILE A 387 11.20 8.82 16.70
CA ILE A 387 12.22 8.46 17.68
C ILE A 387 13.06 9.70 17.97
N HIS A 388 13.14 10.04 19.25
CA HIS A 388 13.96 11.12 19.77
C HIS A 388 15.20 10.51 20.43
N HIS A 389 16.35 10.57 19.75
CA HIS A 389 17.62 10.08 20.28
C HIS A 389 18.34 11.22 20.99
N ARG A 390 18.42 11.14 22.32
CA ARG A 390 19.02 12.17 23.17
C ARG A 390 20.27 11.65 23.87
N LYS A 391 21.26 12.52 24.01
CA LYS A 391 22.54 12.21 24.65
C LYS A 391 22.30 11.81 26.11
N GLY A 392 22.74 10.61 26.50
CA GLY A 392 22.58 10.08 27.86
C GLY A 392 21.20 9.53 28.21
N GLU A 393 20.14 9.84 27.44
CA GLU A 393 18.79 9.29 27.64
C GLU A 393 18.47 8.14 26.68
N GLY A 394 19.20 8.01 25.56
CA GLY A 394 18.99 6.97 24.56
C GLY A 394 17.82 7.26 23.62
N PHE A 395 17.11 6.23 23.18
CA PHE A 395 16.01 6.34 22.21
C PHE A 395 14.67 6.50 22.91
N LEU A 396 14.00 7.63 22.69
CA LEU A 396 12.70 7.95 23.26
C LEU A 396 11.63 7.88 22.16
N PRO A 397 10.80 6.81 22.11
CA PRO A 397 9.72 6.70 21.15
C PRO A 397 8.61 7.70 21.46
N ARG A 398 8.04 8.31 20.42
CA ARG A 398 6.88 9.21 20.54
C ARG A 398 5.82 8.91 19.50
N GLU A 399 4.57 8.96 19.95
CA GLU A 399 3.38 8.84 19.12
C GLU A 399 2.61 10.15 19.19
N THR A 400 2.51 10.86 18.06
CA THR A 400 1.77 12.13 17.98
C THR A 400 0.42 11.88 17.34
N PHE A 401 -0.64 12.09 18.13
CA PHE A 401 -2.02 12.04 17.66
C PHE A 401 -2.60 13.45 17.57
N LEU A 402 -3.38 13.71 16.52
CA LEU A 402 -4.33 14.81 16.58
C LEU A 402 -5.50 14.41 17.48
N GLU A 403 -5.79 15.27 18.44
CA GLU A 403 -7.05 15.22 19.15
C GLU A 403 -8.13 15.64 18.15
N ASN A 404 -8.91 14.68 17.67
CA ASN A 404 -10.21 15.01 17.12
C ASN A 404 -11.11 15.34 18.31
N LYS A 405 -10.97 16.54 18.87
CA LYS A 405 -12.06 17.18 19.62
C LYS A 405 -13.14 17.59 18.61
N LYS A 406 -13.70 16.63 17.87
CA LYS A 406 -15.10 16.78 17.50
C LYS A 406 -15.83 16.64 18.83
N GLU A 407 -16.42 17.73 19.32
CA GLU A 407 -17.37 17.63 20.43
C GLU A 407 -18.30 16.47 20.09
N ARG A 408 -18.26 15.41 20.91
CA ARG A 408 -19.10 14.26 20.68
C ARG A 408 -20.53 14.77 20.80
N LYS A 409 -21.34 14.58 19.76
CA LYS A 409 -22.75 14.93 19.85
C LYS A 409 -23.35 14.17 21.03
N THR A 410 -23.84 14.92 22.00
CA THR A 410 -24.62 14.41 23.12
C THR A 410 -26.07 14.39 22.70
N TYR A 411 -26.76 13.30 22.99
CA TYR A 411 -28.18 13.15 22.68
C TYR A 411 -28.96 13.08 23.99
N SER A 412 -30.12 13.72 24.03
CA SER A 412 -31.01 13.66 25.19
C SER A 412 -31.73 12.32 25.21
N GLU A 413 -32.01 11.81 26.41
CA GLU A 413 -32.95 10.70 26.55
C GLU A 413 -34.37 11.20 26.32
N ILE A 414 -35.11 10.51 25.47
CA ILE A 414 -36.52 10.78 25.19
C ILE A 414 -37.38 9.65 25.74
N GLN A 415 -38.65 9.95 25.97
CA GLN A 415 -39.61 8.93 26.39
C GLN A 415 -39.84 7.91 25.27
N ILE A 416 -39.57 6.64 25.58
CA ILE A 416 -39.82 5.52 24.66
C ILE A 416 -41.29 5.10 24.81
N PRO A 417 -42.08 5.04 23.73
CA PRO A 417 -43.47 4.59 23.80
C PRO A 417 -43.60 3.20 24.43
N THR A 418 -44.69 2.96 25.16
CA THR A 418 -44.93 1.68 25.84
C THR A 418 -44.98 0.51 24.87
N GLU A 419 -45.54 0.72 23.68
CA GLU A 419 -45.62 -0.27 22.59
C GLU A 419 -44.24 -0.75 22.13
N ILE A 420 -43.26 0.16 22.07
CA ILE A 420 -41.87 -0.16 21.75
C ILE A 420 -41.19 -0.80 22.97
N SER A 421 -41.43 -0.25 24.16
CA SER A 421 -40.81 -0.72 25.40
C SER A 421 -41.18 -2.17 25.72
N SER A 422 -42.41 -2.59 25.40
CA SER A 422 -42.90 -3.96 25.62
C SER A 422 -42.22 -5.04 24.75
N LEU A 423 -41.47 -4.64 23.71
CA LEU A 423 -40.79 -5.56 22.79
C LEU A 423 -39.46 -6.07 23.35
N PHE A 424 -38.93 -5.40 24.38
CA PHE A 424 -37.58 -5.64 24.87
C PHE A 424 -37.58 -6.21 26.28
N GLU A 425 -36.65 -7.13 26.52
CA GLU A 425 -36.28 -7.54 27.86
C GLU A 425 -35.20 -6.59 28.38
N LYS A 426 -35.31 -6.13 29.63
CA LYS A 426 -34.20 -5.42 30.28
C LYS A 426 -33.14 -6.43 30.68
N ILE A 427 -31.97 -6.34 30.05
CA ILE A 427 -30.83 -7.21 30.32
C ILE A 427 -29.64 -6.33 30.71
N GLU A 428 -29.09 -6.53 31.90
CA GLU A 428 -27.78 -5.99 32.27
C GLU A 428 -26.69 -6.94 31.77
N THR A 429 -25.73 -6.45 31.01
CA THR A 429 -24.61 -7.27 30.55
C THR A 429 -23.26 -6.62 30.74
N ASN A 430 -22.37 -7.39 31.37
CA ASN A 430 -20.95 -7.13 31.45
C ASN A 430 -20.20 -8.18 30.63
N CYS A 431 -19.03 -7.81 30.12
CA CYS A 431 -18.09 -8.73 29.52
C CYS A 431 -17.29 -9.44 30.63
N PRO A 432 -17.32 -10.79 30.72
CA PRO A 432 -16.46 -11.54 31.63
C PRO A 432 -14.97 -11.20 31.42
N GLU A 433 -14.20 -11.08 32.50
CA GLU A 433 -12.77 -10.72 32.44
C GLU A 433 -11.94 -11.74 31.65
N ASP A 434 -12.24 -13.03 31.85
CA ASP A 434 -11.56 -14.13 31.16
C ASP A 434 -11.71 -14.04 29.63
N PHE A 435 -12.85 -13.56 29.13
CA PHE A 435 -13.07 -13.42 27.69
C PHE A 435 -12.12 -12.40 27.07
N LEU A 436 -11.96 -11.22 27.68
CA LEU A 436 -11.10 -10.18 27.13
C LEU A 436 -9.62 -10.61 27.18
N GLY A 437 -9.20 -11.21 28.28
CA GLY A 437 -7.84 -11.73 28.44
C GLY A 437 -7.48 -12.82 27.42
N GLN A 438 -8.39 -13.77 27.18
CA GLN A 438 -8.22 -14.81 26.16
C GLN A 438 -8.25 -14.24 24.74
N THR A 439 -9.20 -13.35 24.46
CA THR A 439 -9.37 -12.73 23.13
C THR A 439 -8.14 -11.94 22.70
N LYS A 440 -7.51 -11.20 23.63
CA LYS A 440 -6.27 -10.45 23.36
C LYS A 440 -5.08 -11.34 23.01
N LYS A 441 -5.03 -12.57 23.56
CA LYS A 441 -3.95 -13.54 23.32
C LYS A 441 -4.18 -14.39 22.07
N HIS A 442 -5.37 -14.34 21.48
CA HIS A 442 -5.75 -15.22 20.38
C HIS A 442 -5.07 -14.81 19.06
N ASP A 443 -4.33 -15.73 18.43
CA ASP A 443 -3.57 -15.41 17.20
C ASP A 443 -4.47 -14.93 16.05
N GLY A 444 -5.69 -15.45 15.96
CA GLY A 444 -6.66 -15.03 14.95
C GLY A 444 -7.30 -13.65 15.17
N ILE A 445 -7.02 -12.96 16.28
CA ILE A 445 -7.70 -11.71 16.68
C ILE A 445 -6.80 -10.49 16.53
N GLN A 446 -7.41 -9.39 16.12
CA GLN A 446 -6.84 -8.06 16.07
C GLN A 446 -7.70 -7.12 16.93
N ILE A 447 -7.06 -6.52 17.93
CA ILE A 447 -7.64 -5.49 18.80
C ILE A 447 -7.32 -4.12 18.20
N ASN A 448 -8.33 -3.28 18.07
CA ASN A 448 -8.18 -1.93 17.54
C ASN A 448 -8.67 -0.91 18.59
N PRO A 449 -7.78 -0.23 19.31
CA PRO A 449 -8.16 0.93 20.12
C PRO A 449 -8.92 1.97 19.31
N GLN A 450 -9.98 2.55 19.88
CA GLN A 450 -10.83 3.51 19.20
C GLN A 450 -10.37 4.94 19.50
N LYS A 451 -9.86 5.64 18.48
CA LYS A 451 -9.37 7.01 18.64
C LYS A 451 -10.48 7.94 19.12
N SER A 452 -10.15 8.83 20.05
CA SER A 452 -11.08 9.79 20.65
C SER A 452 -12.22 9.15 21.45
N TRP A 453 -12.14 7.85 21.78
CA TRP A 453 -13.03 7.12 22.68
C TRP A 453 -12.20 6.37 23.71
N GLU A 454 -11.95 7.03 24.86
CA GLU A 454 -11.14 6.45 25.93
C GLU A 454 -11.67 5.09 26.35
N ASN A 455 -10.74 4.14 26.55
CA ASN A 455 -11.02 2.77 26.95
C ASN A 455 -11.87 1.93 25.98
N ILE A 456 -12.35 2.46 24.84
CA ILE A 456 -13.08 1.65 23.87
C ILE A 456 -12.11 0.97 22.90
N ILE A 457 -12.25 -0.35 22.76
CA ILE A 457 -11.60 -1.15 21.73
C ILE A 457 -12.65 -1.76 20.79
N SER A 458 -12.26 -2.06 19.55
CA SER A 458 -13.01 -2.95 18.68
C SER A 458 -12.23 -4.25 18.42
N ILE A 459 -12.95 -5.34 18.32
CA ILE A 459 -12.40 -6.68 18.12
C ILE A 459 -12.71 -7.13 16.69
N SER A 460 -11.66 -7.50 15.97
CA SER A 460 -11.73 -7.96 14.58
C SER A 460 -10.87 -9.21 14.38
N PHE A 461 -11.13 -10.01 13.35
CA PHE A 461 -10.26 -11.15 12.99
C PHE A 461 -9.14 -10.73 12.02
N LYS A 462 -7.96 -11.35 12.15
CA LYS A 462 -6.82 -11.16 11.24
C LYS A 462 -7.10 -11.80 9.86
N ASN A 463 -6.47 -11.27 8.81
CA ASN A 463 -6.70 -11.74 7.43
C ASN A 463 -6.39 -13.24 7.22
N HIS A 464 -5.40 -13.79 7.91
CA HIS A 464 -5.04 -15.20 7.74
C HIS A 464 -6.17 -16.16 8.17
N VAL A 465 -7.02 -15.75 9.13
CA VAL A 465 -8.21 -16.52 9.56
C VAL A 465 -9.15 -16.70 8.38
N PHE A 466 -9.36 -15.64 7.62
CA PHE A 466 -10.20 -15.65 6.43
C PHE A 466 -9.63 -16.54 5.32
N HIS A 467 -8.30 -16.51 5.10
CA HIS A 467 -7.65 -17.28 4.03
C HIS A 467 -7.46 -18.76 4.36
N ARG A 468 -7.16 -19.09 5.62
CA ARG A 468 -6.93 -20.47 6.07
C ARG A 468 -8.23 -21.19 6.47
N GLY A 469 -9.31 -20.45 6.72
CA GLY A 469 -10.61 -21.03 7.09
C GLY A 469 -10.72 -21.50 8.54
N ASN A 470 -9.76 -21.11 9.39
CA ASN A 470 -9.66 -21.52 10.80
C ASN A 470 -10.57 -20.64 11.68
N TRP A 471 -11.88 -20.87 11.62
CA TRP A 471 -12.88 -20.18 12.44
C TRP A 471 -13.18 -20.96 13.72
N ASP A 472 -13.15 -20.27 14.85
CA ASP A 472 -13.50 -20.74 16.20
C ASP A 472 -14.52 -19.77 16.85
N GLU A 473 -14.97 -20.10 18.05
CA GLU A 473 -15.98 -19.30 18.77
C GLU A 473 -15.56 -17.83 18.98
N THR A 474 -14.26 -17.58 19.23
CA THR A 474 -13.73 -16.24 19.48
C THR A 474 -13.68 -15.41 18.20
N THR A 475 -13.14 -16.00 17.13
CA THR A 475 -13.02 -15.34 15.81
C THR A 475 -14.36 -15.14 15.12
N LEU A 476 -15.37 -15.97 15.41
CA LEU A 476 -16.75 -15.76 14.94
C LEU A 476 -17.39 -14.53 15.57
N LYS A 477 -17.14 -14.26 16.86
CA LYS A 477 -17.63 -13.07 17.58
C LYS A 477 -16.86 -11.78 17.23
N ALA A 478 -15.67 -11.90 16.62
CA ALA A 478 -14.78 -10.79 16.29
C ALA A 478 -15.20 -10.01 15.03
N ARG A 479 -16.45 -9.53 15.00
CA ARG A 479 -17.01 -8.76 13.89
C ARG A 479 -17.96 -7.69 14.40
N GLY A 480 -17.48 -6.44 14.49
CA GLY A 480 -18.30 -5.34 14.98
C GLY A 480 -18.65 -5.47 16.46
N LEU A 481 -17.68 -5.90 17.27
CA LEU A 481 -17.77 -5.98 18.71
C LEU A 481 -16.89 -4.90 19.34
N PHE A 482 -17.50 -4.00 20.10
CA PHE A 482 -16.84 -2.88 20.78
C PHE A 482 -17.00 -3.04 22.29
N ILE A 483 -15.91 -2.90 23.03
CA ILE A 483 -15.87 -3.11 24.47
C ILE A 483 -15.18 -1.91 25.11
N ASN A 484 -15.77 -1.37 26.17
CA ASN A 484 -15.08 -0.44 27.06
C ASN A 484 -14.26 -1.26 28.09
N GLU A 485 -12.94 -1.16 28.01
CA GLU A 485 -11.99 -1.94 28.80
C GLU A 485 -11.98 -1.57 30.27
N GLN A 486 -12.39 -0.35 30.63
CA GLN A 486 -12.45 0.10 32.01
C GLN A 486 -13.75 -0.37 32.66
N SER A 487 -14.90 -0.07 32.05
CA SER A 487 -16.21 -0.44 32.59
C SER A 487 -16.57 -1.91 32.37
N LYS A 488 -15.81 -2.61 31.50
CA LYS A 488 -16.06 -3.99 31.04
C LYS A 488 -17.41 -4.16 30.35
N LYS A 489 -18.02 -3.07 29.85
CA LYS A 489 -19.30 -3.13 29.13
C LYS A 489 -19.09 -3.29 27.64
N ILE A 490 -20.00 -4.02 27.00
CA ILE A 490 -20.05 -4.09 25.54
C ILE A 490 -20.70 -2.80 25.03
N ALA A 491 -19.90 -1.91 24.48
CA ALA A 491 -20.34 -0.59 24.02
C ALA A 491 -21.21 -0.69 22.75
N ALA A 492 -20.88 -1.62 21.85
CA ALA A 492 -21.69 -1.94 20.68
C ALA A 492 -21.43 -3.38 20.20
N ARG A 493 -22.44 -4.03 19.61
CA ARG A 493 -22.32 -5.40 19.10
C ARG A 493 -23.08 -5.60 17.79
N SER A 494 -22.44 -6.25 16.82
CA SER A 494 -23.05 -6.72 15.58
C SER A 494 -23.19 -8.25 15.54
N TYR A 495 -23.44 -8.80 14.36
CA TYR A 495 -23.58 -10.24 14.11
C TYR A 495 -22.29 -11.00 14.33
N ASP A 496 -22.43 -12.23 14.79
CA ASP A 496 -21.42 -13.25 14.61
C ASP A 496 -21.17 -13.47 13.09
N LYS A 497 -19.96 -13.87 12.72
CA LYS A 497 -19.59 -14.08 11.32
C LYS A 497 -20.41 -15.23 10.71
N PHE A 498 -21.27 -14.90 9.75
CA PHE A 498 -21.93 -15.87 8.88
C PHE A 498 -21.39 -15.88 7.44
N PHE A 499 -21.62 -16.99 6.75
CA PHE A 499 -20.95 -17.36 5.50
C PHE A 499 -21.89 -17.36 4.30
N ASN A 500 -21.32 -17.28 3.10
CA ASN A 500 -22.08 -17.50 1.88
C ASN A 500 -22.37 -18.98 1.69
N ILE A 501 -23.47 -19.28 1.00
CA ILE A 501 -23.72 -20.62 0.45
C ILE A 501 -22.51 -21.01 -0.43
N ASN A 502 -22.06 -22.26 -0.30
CA ASN A 502 -20.85 -22.80 -0.94
C ASN A 502 -19.51 -22.20 -0.46
N GLU A 503 -19.47 -21.46 0.65
CA GLU A 503 -18.21 -20.99 1.27
C GLU A 503 -17.67 -21.99 2.30
N LYS A 504 -18.53 -22.49 3.19
CA LYS A 504 -18.18 -23.44 4.27
C LYS A 504 -18.99 -24.74 4.20
N LEU A 505 -20.22 -24.64 3.71
CA LEU A 505 -21.15 -25.75 3.49
C LEU A 505 -21.75 -25.57 2.09
N SER A 506 -22.02 -26.68 1.41
CA SER A 506 -22.73 -26.69 0.12
C SER A 506 -24.18 -26.25 0.29
N LEU A 507 -24.85 -25.93 -0.82
CA LEU A 507 -26.27 -25.61 -0.82
C LEU A 507 -27.11 -26.74 -0.21
N GLU A 508 -26.80 -27.99 -0.56
CA GLU A 508 -27.49 -29.19 -0.10
C GLU A 508 -27.27 -29.40 1.40
N GLU A 509 -26.04 -29.28 1.88
CA GLU A 509 -25.71 -29.39 3.31
C GLU A 509 -26.43 -28.32 4.14
N ILE A 510 -26.50 -27.08 3.64
CA ILE A 510 -27.26 -25.99 4.27
C ILE A 510 -28.75 -26.32 4.30
N ALA A 511 -29.29 -26.81 3.18
CA ALA A 511 -30.70 -27.12 3.04
C ALA A 511 -31.15 -28.24 4.00
N GLU A 512 -30.28 -29.22 4.29
CA GLU A 512 -30.52 -30.26 5.30
C GLU A 512 -30.34 -29.75 6.73
N LYS A 513 -29.42 -28.80 6.95
CA LYS A 513 -29.10 -28.29 8.29
C LYS A 513 -30.17 -27.36 8.85
N PHE A 514 -30.93 -26.67 8.00
CA PHE A 514 -31.89 -25.67 8.45
C PHE A 514 -33.01 -26.21 9.34
N ALA A 515 -33.28 -25.49 10.42
CA ALA A 515 -34.51 -25.63 11.19
C ALA A 515 -35.62 -24.75 10.59
N TYR A 516 -36.45 -25.34 9.74
CA TYR A 516 -37.54 -24.64 9.04
C TYR A 516 -38.70 -24.25 9.98
N PRO A 517 -39.48 -23.20 9.62
CA PRO A 517 -39.33 -22.29 8.47
C PRO A 517 -38.08 -21.39 8.49
N VAL A 518 -37.60 -21.06 7.30
CA VAL A 518 -36.47 -20.15 7.05
C VAL A 518 -36.97 -18.81 6.51
N SER A 519 -36.55 -17.71 7.13
CA SER A 519 -36.81 -16.35 6.66
C SER A 519 -35.80 -15.95 5.59
N ALA A 520 -36.29 -15.45 4.45
CA ALA A 520 -35.45 -14.88 3.39
C ALA A 520 -35.60 -13.35 3.36
N ARG A 521 -34.52 -12.63 3.71
CA ARG A 521 -34.49 -11.16 3.75
C ARG A 521 -33.60 -10.62 2.65
N LEU A 522 -34.04 -9.54 2.00
CA LEU A 522 -33.25 -8.87 0.98
C LEU A 522 -31.92 -8.40 1.59
N LYS A 523 -30.81 -8.76 0.94
CA LYS A 523 -29.51 -8.24 1.32
C LYS A 523 -29.29 -6.91 0.62
N GLU A 524 -29.48 -5.81 1.35
CA GLU A 524 -29.11 -4.47 0.89
C GLU A 524 -27.59 -4.36 0.63
N ASN A 525 -27.20 -3.37 -0.16
CA ASN A 525 -25.85 -3.20 -0.68
C ASN A 525 -25.25 -1.83 -0.36
N GLY A 526 -24.75 -1.69 0.85
CA GLY A 526 -23.99 -0.56 1.35
C GLY A 526 -22.84 -1.04 2.26
N PHE A 527 -22.56 -0.27 3.30
CA PHE A 527 -21.64 -0.67 4.36
C PHE A 527 -22.36 -0.82 5.70
N LEU A 528 -21.76 -1.62 6.60
CA LEU A 528 -22.34 -1.92 7.90
C LEU A 528 -22.20 -0.73 8.85
N GLY A 529 -23.33 -0.21 9.32
CA GLY A 529 -23.44 0.75 10.41
C GLY A 529 -23.87 0.03 11.70
N ILE A 530 -23.23 0.39 12.82
CA ILE A 530 -23.49 -0.21 14.13
C ILE A 530 -23.69 0.95 15.11
N THR A 531 -24.77 0.90 15.87
CA THR A 531 -24.98 1.86 16.96
C THR A 531 -24.77 1.20 18.31
N GLY A 532 -24.45 2.00 19.32
CA GLY A 532 -24.33 1.55 20.71
C GLY A 532 -24.35 2.74 21.66
N TYR A 533 -23.89 2.56 22.89
CA TYR A 533 -23.70 3.67 23.82
C TYR A 533 -22.55 3.39 24.79
N ASP A 534 -21.90 4.46 25.23
CA ASP A 534 -20.92 4.41 26.32
C ASP A 534 -21.11 5.68 27.15
N ASP A 535 -21.32 5.49 28.45
CA ASP A 535 -21.74 6.53 29.41
C ASP A 535 -22.90 7.39 28.91
N SER A 536 -22.62 8.65 28.52
CA SER A 536 -23.59 9.64 28.05
C SER A 536 -23.59 9.84 26.52
N HIS A 537 -22.92 8.97 25.76
CA HIS A 537 -22.72 9.18 24.32
C HIS A 537 -23.27 8.03 23.50
N LEU A 538 -23.94 8.38 22.40
CA LEU A 538 -24.31 7.44 21.33
C LEU A 538 -23.05 7.06 20.54
N LEU A 539 -22.80 5.76 20.38
CA LEU A 539 -21.78 5.26 19.47
C LEU A 539 -22.40 5.11 18.09
N ILE A 540 -21.73 5.64 17.07
CA ILE A 540 -22.07 5.48 15.66
C ILE A 540 -20.82 4.96 14.97
N ALA A 541 -20.79 3.66 14.67
CA ALA A 541 -19.62 2.99 14.16
C ALA A 541 -19.86 2.44 12.75
N SER A 542 -18.79 2.41 11.96
CA SER A 542 -18.67 1.45 10.86
C SER A 542 -18.38 0.05 11.42
N LYS A 543 -18.09 -0.93 10.54
CA LYS A 543 -17.80 -2.32 10.93
C LYS A 543 -16.81 -2.46 12.10
N ASN A 544 -15.71 -1.72 12.12
CA ASN A 544 -14.64 -1.86 13.14
C ASN A 544 -14.17 -0.54 13.76
N TYR A 545 -14.68 0.61 13.29
CA TYR A 545 -14.16 1.92 13.65
C TYR A 545 -15.29 2.89 13.98
N LEU A 546 -15.12 3.62 15.09
CA LEU A 546 -15.95 4.75 15.51
C LEU A 546 -15.55 6.07 14.84
N THR A 547 -14.37 6.11 14.20
CA THR A 547 -13.87 7.25 13.42
C THR A 547 -13.52 6.82 11.99
N GLY A 548 -13.19 7.79 11.14
CA GLY A 548 -12.88 7.56 9.74
C GLY A 548 -14.09 7.71 8.81
N PRO A 549 -13.87 7.68 7.48
CA PRO A 549 -14.83 8.17 6.49
C PRO A 549 -16.19 7.47 6.56
N PHE A 550 -16.22 6.14 6.72
CA PHE A 550 -17.48 5.39 6.79
C PHE A 550 -18.28 5.66 8.07
N ALA A 551 -17.60 5.81 9.22
CA ALA A 551 -18.27 6.18 10.47
C ALA A 551 -18.84 7.60 10.37
N GLU A 552 -18.09 8.52 9.75
CA GLU A 552 -18.54 9.89 9.49
C GLU A 552 -19.70 9.95 8.50
N PHE A 553 -19.67 9.17 7.42
CA PHE A 553 -20.77 9.07 6.47
C PHE A 553 -22.04 8.56 7.14
N PHE A 554 -21.92 7.59 8.05
CA PHE A 554 -23.05 7.14 8.85
C PHE A 554 -23.54 8.24 9.80
N GLN A 555 -22.64 8.86 10.56
CA GLN A 555 -22.99 9.94 11.49
C GLN A 555 -23.67 11.12 10.78
N ASN A 556 -23.24 11.48 9.57
CA ASN A 556 -23.83 12.57 8.79
C ASN A 556 -25.24 12.27 8.30
N GLN A 557 -25.66 10.99 8.28
CA GLN A 557 -27.04 10.60 7.97
C GLN A 557 -27.94 10.50 9.22
N VAL A 558 -27.36 10.58 10.43
CA VAL A 558 -28.11 10.55 11.69
C VAL A 558 -28.51 11.98 12.07
N SER A 559 -29.80 12.27 11.94
CA SER A 559 -30.39 13.52 12.42
C SER A 559 -30.38 13.59 13.95
N GLU A 560 -30.66 14.78 14.50
CA GLU A 560 -30.73 14.97 15.96
C GLU A 560 -31.79 14.05 16.58
N ASP A 561 -33.03 14.09 16.07
CA ASP A 561 -34.17 13.28 16.52
C ASP A 561 -33.91 11.77 16.38
N LEU A 562 -33.31 11.32 15.27
CA LEU A 562 -32.94 9.91 15.12
C LEU A 562 -31.87 9.52 16.15
N GLY A 563 -30.88 10.39 16.39
CA GLY A 563 -29.83 10.16 17.38
C GLY A 563 -30.37 10.06 18.80
N GLU A 564 -31.34 10.90 19.19
CA GLU A 564 -32.03 10.83 20.50
C GLU A 564 -32.80 9.52 20.68
N ARG A 565 -33.54 9.08 19.65
CA ARG A 565 -34.26 7.80 19.65
C ARG A 565 -33.30 6.61 19.75
N LEU A 566 -32.22 6.61 18.96
CA LEU A 566 -31.18 5.57 19.00
C LEU A 566 -30.48 5.52 20.35
N PHE A 567 -30.13 6.69 20.91
CA PHE A 567 -29.44 6.78 22.20
C PHE A 567 -30.33 6.22 23.31
N SER A 568 -31.60 6.65 23.35
CA SER A 568 -32.58 6.19 24.33
C SER A 568 -32.80 4.68 24.24
N LEU A 569 -32.97 4.15 23.02
CA LEU A 569 -33.18 2.72 22.81
C LEU A 569 -31.96 1.88 23.21
N ASN A 570 -30.77 2.27 22.73
CA ASN A 570 -29.52 1.57 23.03
C ASN A 570 -29.22 1.57 24.53
N LYS A 571 -29.49 2.69 25.21
CA LYS A 571 -29.26 2.85 26.65
C LYS A 571 -30.26 2.07 27.49
N HIS A 572 -31.56 2.21 27.22
CA HIS A 572 -32.61 1.67 28.09
C HIS A 572 -32.75 0.15 28.01
N PHE A 573 -32.51 -0.44 26.82
CA PHE A 573 -32.65 -1.88 26.59
C PHE A 573 -31.34 -2.61 26.34
N ASN A 574 -30.21 -1.88 26.39
CA ASN A 574 -28.88 -2.45 26.22
C ASN A 574 -28.71 -3.18 24.87
N VAL A 575 -29.13 -2.50 23.80
CA VAL A 575 -29.13 -3.02 22.42
C VAL A 575 -28.25 -2.18 21.49
N SER A 576 -27.94 -2.77 20.35
CA SER A 576 -27.31 -2.14 19.20
C SER A 576 -28.27 -2.23 18.01
N CYS A 577 -28.63 -1.10 17.42
CA CYS A 577 -29.30 -1.07 16.12
C CYS A 577 -28.26 -1.22 15.00
N ILE A 578 -28.50 -2.17 14.10
CA ILE A 578 -27.61 -2.47 12.98
C ILE A 578 -28.24 -1.98 11.69
N PHE A 579 -27.44 -1.27 10.90
CA PHE A 579 -27.87 -0.66 9.66
C PHE A 579 -27.04 -1.14 8.48
N GLU A 580 -27.67 -1.24 7.31
CA GLU A 580 -26.96 -1.03 6.06
C GLU A 580 -27.04 0.45 5.73
N VAL A 581 -25.89 1.11 5.69
CA VAL A 581 -25.75 2.54 5.37
C VAL A 581 -25.51 2.65 3.87
N ILE A 582 -26.43 3.32 3.18
CA ILE A 582 -26.37 3.52 1.73
C ILE A 582 -26.04 4.98 1.45
N ASP A 583 -24.88 5.22 0.83
CA ASP A 583 -24.44 6.54 0.38
C ASP A 583 -23.94 6.46 -1.07
N PRO A 584 -24.83 6.59 -2.08
CA PRO A 584 -24.46 6.41 -3.49
C PRO A 584 -23.49 7.49 -4.01
N ILE A 585 -23.30 8.59 -3.27
CA ILE A 585 -22.43 9.70 -3.66
C ILE A 585 -21.00 9.43 -3.19
N ASN A 586 -20.84 9.13 -1.90
CA ASN A 586 -19.52 9.00 -1.29
C ASN A 586 -18.97 7.56 -1.32
N ASP A 587 -19.84 6.55 -1.39
CA ASP A 587 -19.46 5.13 -1.44
C ASP A 587 -20.36 4.33 -2.41
N PRO A 588 -20.21 4.54 -3.74
CA PRO A 588 -20.97 3.77 -4.71
C PRO A 588 -20.60 2.28 -4.67
N HIS A 589 -21.59 1.44 -4.39
CA HIS A 589 -21.44 -0.02 -4.41
C HIS A 589 -21.72 -0.63 -5.79
N ILE A 590 -22.51 -1.71 -5.89
CA ILE A 590 -22.78 -2.46 -7.14
C ILE A 590 -24.24 -2.32 -7.55
N ILE A 591 -25.13 -2.29 -6.56
CA ILE A 591 -26.55 -2.03 -6.73
C ILE A 591 -26.75 -0.52 -6.68
N ALA A 592 -27.51 0.01 -7.64
CA ALA A 592 -27.74 1.44 -7.76
C ALA A 592 -28.84 1.88 -6.79
N TYR A 593 -28.55 2.93 -6.02
CA TYR A 593 -29.52 3.62 -5.18
C TYR A 593 -29.61 5.07 -5.63
N LYS A 594 -30.82 5.65 -5.58
CA LYS A 594 -31.05 7.05 -5.96
C LYS A 594 -30.60 8.01 -4.86
N ASP A 595 -30.98 7.69 -3.63
CA ASP A 595 -30.82 8.57 -2.49
C ASP A 595 -30.04 7.88 -1.36
N LYS A 596 -29.45 8.69 -0.48
CA LYS A 596 -28.88 8.21 0.77
C LYS A 596 -30.00 7.65 1.65
N LYS A 597 -29.79 6.50 2.27
CA LYS A 597 -30.76 5.93 3.21
C LYS A 597 -30.09 5.03 4.25
N LEU A 598 -30.69 4.99 5.44
CA LEU A 598 -30.37 4.02 6.48
C LEU A 598 -31.42 2.92 6.46
N VAL A 599 -30.97 1.67 6.34
CA VAL A 599 -31.85 0.49 6.38
C VAL A 599 -31.54 -0.31 7.64
N LEU A 600 -32.48 -0.36 8.58
CA LEU A 600 -32.40 -1.19 9.78
C LEU A 600 -32.39 -2.67 9.35
N LEU A 601 -31.38 -3.41 9.81
CA LEU A 601 -31.22 -4.84 9.55
C LEU A 601 -31.74 -5.68 10.71
N ASP A 602 -31.26 -5.42 11.91
CA ASP A 602 -31.67 -6.08 13.15
C ASP A 602 -31.35 -5.18 14.36
N VAL A 603 -31.95 -5.51 15.51
CA VAL A 603 -31.62 -4.94 16.82
C VAL A 603 -31.04 -6.06 17.70
N ILE A 604 -29.79 -5.92 18.10
CA ILE A 604 -28.99 -6.99 18.75
C ILE A 604 -28.71 -6.60 20.21
N TYR A 605 -28.91 -7.52 21.15
CA TYR A 605 -28.56 -7.29 22.55
C TYR A 605 -27.03 -7.23 22.71
N ARG A 606 -26.53 -6.27 23.48
CA ARG A 606 -25.09 -6.06 23.71
C ARG A 606 -24.52 -7.01 24.76
N GLN A 607 -24.69 -8.30 24.52
CA GLN A 607 -24.20 -9.37 25.38
C GLN A 607 -23.28 -10.32 24.61
N LEU A 608 -22.52 -11.19 25.27
CA LEU A 608 -21.57 -12.09 24.57
C LEU A 608 -22.25 -13.21 23.77
N SER A 609 -23.38 -13.73 24.26
CA SER A 609 -24.21 -14.67 23.52
C SER A 609 -25.03 -13.91 22.47
N PHE A 610 -25.01 -14.38 21.22
CA PHE A 610 -25.77 -13.72 20.18
C PHE A 610 -27.28 -13.86 20.45
N LYS A 611 -27.95 -12.73 20.71
CA LYS A 611 -29.42 -12.62 20.85
C LYS A 611 -29.85 -11.33 20.16
N LYS A 612 -31.00 -11.36 19.49
CA LYS A 612 -31.56 -10.21 18.79
C LYS A 612 -33.08 -10.22 18.87
N LEU A 613 -33.70 -9.10 18.50
CA LEU A 613 -35.14 -8.97 18.43
C LEU A 613 -35.70 -9.81 17.25
N PRO A 614 -36.87 -10.47 17.42
CA PRO A 614 -37.56 -11.14 16.32
C PRO A 614 -37.90 -10.17 15.17
N TYR A 615 -37.97 -10.70 13.96
CA TYR A 615 -38.21 -9.87 12.77
C TYR A 615 -39.58 -9.17 12.83
N GLU A 616 -40.57 -9.83 13.41
CA GLU A 616 -41.95 -9.37 13.58
C GLU A 616 -42.02 -8.03 14.34
N ASP A 617 -41.10 -7.81 15.26
CA ASP A 617 -41.05 -6.61 16.10
C ASP A 617 -40.21 -5.49 15.48
N LEU A 618 -39.30 -5.81 14.56
CA LEU A 618 -38.43 -4.83 13.90
C LEU A 618 -39.21 -3.77 13.10
N GLY A 619 -40.41 -4.11 12.59
CA GLY A 619 -41.27 -3.18 11.88
C GLY A 619 -41.67 -1.98 12.74
N LYS A 620 -42.11 -2.24 13.97
CA LYS A 620 -42.50 -1.21 14.94
C LYS A 620 -41.29 -0.35 15.34
N VAL A 621 -40.13 -0.99 15.54
CA VAL A 621 -38.90 -0.26 15.87
C VAL A 621 -38.44 0.62 14.71
N ALA A 622 -38.45 0.12 13.47
CA ALA A 622 -38.04 0.89 12.30
C ALA A 622 -38.97 2.09 12.06
N GLU A 623 -40.29 1.89 12.21
CA GLU A 623 -41.28 2.97 12.12
C GLU A 623 -41.04 4.04 13.19
N TRP A 624 -40.85 3.64 14.46
CA TRP A 624 -40.56 4.58 15.53
C TRP A 624 -39.22 5.29 15.34
N LEU A 625 -38.20 4.62 14.81
CA LEU A 625 -36.92 5.26 14.46
C LEU A 625 -37.03 6.15 13.20
N GLY A 626 -38.07 6.04 12.39
CA GLY A 626 -38.22 6.79 11.13
C GLY A 626 -37.24 6.33 10.03
N VAL A 627 -36.88 5.05 10.01
CA VAL A 627 -35.90 4.45 9.07
C VAL A 627 -36.52 3.30 8.29
N ALA A 628 -35.92 2.93 7.16
CA ALA A 628 -36.39 1.78 6.38
C ALA A 628 -36.02 0.46 7.08
N LEU A 629 -36.87 -0.57 6.98
CA LEU A 629 -36.55 -1.94 7.42
C LEU A 629 -36.13 -2.81 6.23
N ALA A 630 -35.12 -3.65 6.41
CA ALA A 630 -34.73 -4.64 5.42
C ALA A 630 -35.89 -5.63 5.13
N PRO A 631 -36.39 -5.70 3.88
CA PRO A 631 -37.64 -6.41 3.61
C PRO A 631 -37.46 -7.93 3.64
N ARG A 632 -38.31 -8.62 4.42
CA ARG A 632 -38.54 -10.07 4.32
C ARG A 632 -39.36 -10.37 3.07
N LYS A 633 -38.77 -11.14 2.15
CA LYS A 633 -39.38 -11.52 0.87
C LYS A 633 -40.16 -12.81 0.94
N ALA A 634 -39.73 -13.76 1.79
CA ALA A 634 -40.40 -15.04 1.93
C ALA A 634 -40.18 -15.66 3.32
N ILE A 635 -41.10 -16.55 3.68
CA ILE A 635 -40.95 -17.54 4.75
C ILE A 635 -41.05 -18.90 4.07
N LEU A 636 -39.96 -19.66 4.10
CA LEU A 636 -39.76 -20.90 3.37
C LEU A 636 -40.03 -22.04 4.34
N LYS A 637 -41.11 -22.80 4.14
CA LYS A 637 -41.59 -23.77 5.14
C LYS A 637 -40.82 -25.08 5.20
N ASP A 638 -40.09 -25.39 4.13
CA ASP A 638 -39.42 -26.67 3.96
C ASP A 638 -38.23 -26.54 2.99
N LYS A 639 -37.47 -27.63 2.88
CA LYS A 639 -36.30 -27.77 2.01
C LYS A 639 -36.61 -27.50 0.54
N ALA A 640 -37.74 -27.98 0.03
CA ALA A 640 -38.10 -27.82 -1.37
C ALA A 640 -38.34 -26.35 -1.71
N GLN A 641 -39.06 -25.62 -0.85
CA GLN A 641 -39.29 -24.19 -1.00
C GLN A 641 -37.98 -23.39 -0.93
N PHE A 642 -37.04 -23.75 -0.06
CA PHE A 642 -35.74 -23.07 0.00
C PHE A 642 -34.92 -23.24 -1.27
N LEU A 643 -34.79 -24.47 -1.78
CA LEU A 643 -34.05 -24.73 -3.01
C LEU A 643 -34.70 -24.03 -4.22
N ASP A 644 -36.03 -24.10 -4.32
CA ASP A 644 -36.81 -23.41 -5.36
C ASP A 644 -36.63 -21.88 -5.28
N PHE A 645 -36.64 -21.30 -4.07
CA PHE A 645 -36.41 -19.86 -3.89
C PHE A 645 -35.00 -19.44 -4.32
N VAL A 646 -33.97 -20.17 -3.91
CA VAL A 646 -32.57 -19.87 -4.30
C VAL A 646 -32.43 -19.95 -5.82
N GLN A 647 -33.03 -20.94 -6.47
CA GLN A 647 -32.98 -21.10 -7.93
C GLN A 647 -33.73 -19.97 -8.66
N LYS A 648 -34.95 -19.64 -8.23
CA LYS A 648 -35.77 -18.59 -8.86
C LYS A 648 -35.15 -17.20 -8.74
N THR A 649 -34.48 -16.93 -7.63
CA THR A 649 -33.92 -15.61 -7.33
C THR A 649 -32.45 -15.43 -7.73
N GLU A 650 -31.79 -16.48 -8.23
CA GLU A 650 -30.37 -16.48 -8.63
C GLU A 650 -30.02 -15.37 -9.64
N ASN A 651 -31.00 -14.99 -10.46
CA ASN A 651 -30.87 -14.09 -11.60
C ASN A 651 -31.35 -12.66 -11.34
N GLU A 652 -31.81 -12.35 -10.13
CA GLU A 652 -32.31 -11.02 -9.79
C GLU A 652 -31.19 -9.96 -9.77
N GLU A 653 -31.52 -8.73 -10.14
CA GLU A 653 -30.58 -7.60 -10.18
C GLU A 653 -30.40 -6.92 -8.81
N ILE A 654 -30.18 -7.74 -7.78
CA ILE A 654 -29.95 -7.34 -6.38
C ILE A 654 -28.61 -7.89 -5.90
N GLU A 655 -28.18 -7.55 -4.68
CA GLU A 655 -26.98 -8.21 -4.14
C GLU A 655 -27.23 -9.68 -3.83
N GLY A 656 -28.37 -10.01 -3.20
CA GLY A 656 -28.76 -11.37 -2.84
C GLY A 656 -29.65 -11.39 -1.61
N TYR A 657 -29.60 -12.49 -0.86
CA TYR A 657 -30.46 -12.72 0.30
C TYR A 657 -29.67 -13.13 1.53
N VAL A 658 -30.19 -12.78 2.71
CA VAL A 658 -29.81 -13.36 3.99
C VAL A 658 -30.91 -14.32 4.41
N PHE A 659 -30.53 -15.56 4.68
CA PHE A 659 -31.42 -16.61 5.16
C PHE A 659 -31.15 -16.84 6.64
N GLU A 660 -32.23 -17.03 7.39
CA GLU A 660 -32.18 -17.26 8.83
C GLU A 660 -33.25 -18.27 9.22
N ASP A 661 -32.85 -19.32 9.93
CA ASP A 661 -33.74 -20.38 10.39
C ASP A 661 -34.30 -20.09 11.79
N GLN A 662 -35.18 -20.96 12.30
CA GLN A 662 -35.82 -20.76 13.61
C GLN A 662 -34.85 -20.81 14.80
N ASN A 663 -33.68 -21.42 14.62
CA ASN A 663 -32.64 -21.51 15.64
C ASN A 663 -31.61 -20.37 15.52
N GLY A 664 -31.81 -19.42 14.61
CA GLY A 664 -30.90 -18.30 14.37
C GLY A 664 -29.66 -18.66 13.55
N PHE A 665 -29.63 -19.81 12.88
CA PHE A 665 -28.56 -20.15 11.93
C PHE A 665 -28.72 -19.30 10.67
N MET A 666 -27.70 -18.51 10.36
CA MET A 666 -27.71 -17.56 9.26
C MET A 666 -26.73 -17.94 8.14
N VAL A 667 -27.17 -17.77 6.90
CA VAL A 667 -26.32 -17.85 5.69
C VAL A 667 -26.73 -16.76 4.71
N LYS A 668 -25.91 -16.52 3.68
CA LYS A 668 -26.25 -15.57 2.62
C LYS A 668 -26.02 -16.13 1.23
N SER A 669 -26.86 -15.73 0.29
CA SER A 669 -26.63 -15.90 -1.13
C SER A 669 -26.26 -14.56 -1.77
N LYS A 670 -25.62 -14.64 -2.93
CA LYS A 670 -25.36 -13.50 -3.80
C LYS A 670 -25.84 -13.85 -5.19
N SER A 671 -26.50 -12.92 -5.86
CA SER A 671 -27.01 -13.14 -7.22
C SER A 671 -25.87 -13.25 -8.23
N LEU A 672 -26.16 -13.86 -9.39
CA LEU A 672 -25.22 -13.86 -10.52
C LEU A 672 -24.93 -12.44 -11.00
N TYR A 673 -25.94 -11.57 -11.00
CA TYR A 673 -25.78 -10.16 -11.32
C TYR A 673 -24.69 -9.50 -10.47
N TYR A 674 -24.77 -9.64 -9.14
CA TYR A 674 -23.80 -9.06 -8.23
C TYR A 674 -22.40 -9.62 -8.45
N HIS A 675 -22.28 -10.94 -8.61
CA HIS A 675 -20.99 -11.58 -8.86
C HIS A 675 -20.34 -11.10 -10.17
N THR A 676 -21.12 -10.93 -11.23
CA THR A 676 -20.65 -10.40 -12.51
C THR A 676 -20.11 -8.98 -12.37
N TRP A 677 -20.89 -8.08 -11.77
CA TRP A 677 -20.48 -6.68 -11.63
C TRP A 677 -19.34 -6.50 -10.62
N LYS A 678 -19.28 -7.33 -9.59
CA LYS A 678 -18.14 -7.36 -8.67
C LYS A 678 -16.85 -7.75 -9.39
N ALA A 679 -16.90 -8.75 -10.27
CA ALA A 679 -15.74 -9.16 -11.08
C ALA A 679 -15.29 -8.02 -11.99
N LEU A 680 -16.23 -7.38 -12.71
CA LEU A 680 -15.94 -6.26 -13.61
C LEU A 680 -15.42 -5.02 -12.86
N ARG A 681 -15.98 -4.67 -11.70
CA ARG A 681 -15.46 -3.60 -10.83
C ARG A 681 -14.02 -3.88 -10.39
N GLY A 682 -13.72 -5.13 -10.06
CA GLY A 682 -12.36 -5.58 -9.76
C GLY A 682 -11.39 -5.34 -10.92
N THR A 683 -11.83 -5.67 -12.15
CA THR A 683 -11.04 -5.45 -13.36
C THR A 683 -10.89 -3.99 -13.72
N LEU A 684 -11.91 -3.14 -13.54
CA LEU A 684 -11.77 -1.68 -13.69
C LEU A 684 -10.64 -1.15 -12.81
N GLY A 685 -10.55 -1.64 -11.56
CA GLY A 685 -9.42 -1.36 -10.68
C GLY A 685 -8.07 -1.82 -11.25
N SER A 686 -8.00 -2.96 -11.94
CA SER A 686 -6.78 -3.48 -12.57
C SER A 686 -6.41 -2.74 -13.87
N LEU A 687 -7.39 -2.35 -14.68
CA LEU A 687 -7.22 -1.56 -15.90
C LEU A 687 -6.66 -0.17 -15.60
N LEU A 688 -7.23 0.51 -14.60
CA LEU A 688 -6.71 1.80 -14.12
C LEU A 688 -5.30 1.69 -13.51
N ARG A 689 -4.88 0.49 -13.09
CA ARG A 689 -3.50 0.22 -12.63
C ARG A 689 -2.58 -0.30 -13.75
N LYS A 690 -3.10 -0.43 -14.99
CA LYS A 690 -2.47 -1.05 -16.16
C LYS A 690 -1.76 -2.38 -15.84
N LYS A 691 -2.36 -3.17 -14.95
CA LYS A 691 -1.77 -4.43 -14.45
C LYS A 691 -2.21 -5.65 -15.23
N ASP A 692 -3.48 -5.70 -15.61
CA ASP A 692 -4.07 -6.84 -16.31
C ASP A 692 -5.17 -6.31 -17.23
N GLN A 693 -5.01 -6.56 -18.54
CA GLN A 693 -5.95 -6.19 -19.60
C GLN A 693 -6.74 -7.39 -20.11
N ASN A 694 -6.62 -8.54 -19.45
CA ASN A 694 -7.37 -9.72 -19.82
C ASN A 694 -8.80 -9.65 -19.27
N PHE A 695 -9.71 -10.30 -19.99
CA PHE A 695 -11.07 -10.48 -19.53
C PHE A 695 -11.06 -11.27 -18.20
N PRO A 696 -11.85 -10.88 -17.17
CA PRO A 696 -11.75 -11.46 -15.85
C PRO A 696 -12.04 -12.97 -15.84
N LYS A 697 -11.04 -13.78 -15.51
CA LYS A 697 -11.17 -15.26 -15.38
C LYS A 697 -12.30 -15.69 -14.45
N SER A 698 -12.57 -14.91 -13.40
CA SER A 698 -13.70 -15.20 -12.49
C SER A 698 -15.05 -15.09 -13.19
N LEU A 699 -15.18 -14.19 -14.17
CA LEU A 699 -16.40 -14.05 -14.97
C LEU A 699 -16.51 -15.17 -16.01
N GLU A 700 -15.41 -15.61 -16.61
CA GLU A 700 -15.42 -16.77 -17.51
C GLU A 700 -15.86 -18.06 -16.80
N ARG A 701 -15.42 -18.26 -15.55
CA ARG A 701 -15.91 -19.39 -14.73
C ARG A 701 -17.41 -19.30 -14.47
N LEU A 702 -17.97 -18.09 -14.29
CA LEU A 702 -19.41 -17.92 -14.14
C LEU A 702 -20.15 -18.27 -15.43
N PHE A 703 -19.61 -17.90 -16.61
CA PHE A 703 -20.19 -18.27 -17.90
C PHE A 703 -20.26 -19.79 -18.08
N GLN A 704 -19.19 -20.49 -17.73
CA GLN A 704 -19.13 -21.95 -17.81
C GLN A 704 -20.09 -22.63 -16.81
N ARG A 705 -20.19 -22.09 -15.59
CA ARG A 705 -21.01 -22.67 -14.52
C ARG A 705 -22.52 -22.41 -14.72
N TYR A 706 -22.89 -21.31 -15.36
CA TYR A 706 -24.29 -20.89 -15.53
C TYR A 706 -24.62 -20.57 -17.00
N PRO A 707 -24.52 -21.56 -17.91
CA PRO A 707 -24.67 -21.33 -19.36
C PRO A 707 -26.07 -20.86 -19.77
N ASN A 708 -27.11 -21.23 -19.02
CA ASN A 708 -28.49 -20.80 -19.29
C ASN A 708 -28.71 -19.31 -18.98
N TYR A 709 -28.06 -18.77 -17.93
CA TYR A 709 -28.16 -17.36 -17.59
C TYR A 709 -27.23 -16.50 -18.45
N PHE A 710 -26.04 -17.01 -18.78
CA PHE A 710 -25.07 -16.38 -19.67
C PHE A 710 -25.10 -17.03 -21.05
N ASP A 711 -26.19 -16.81 -21.79
CA ASP A 711 -26.25 -17.22 -23.20
C ASP A 711 -25.16 -16.54 -24.04
N ALA A 712 -24.94 -17.04 -25.27
CA ALA A 712 -23.90 -16.51 -26.15
C ALA A 712 -24.01 -14.99 -26.39
N LYS A 713 -25.24 -14.46 -26.47
CA LYS A 713 -25.52 -13.04 -26.69
C LYS A 713 -25.13 -12.20 -25.46
N LYS A 714 -25.43 -12.68 -24.26
CA LYS A 714 -25.11 -12.00 -22.99
C LYS A 714 -23.61 -12.05 -22.70
N GLN A 715 -22.96 -13.19 -22.97
CA GLN A 715 -21.49 -13.28 -22.90
C GLN A 715 -20.83 -12.29 -23.85
N GLN A 716 -21.30 -12.20 -25.10
CA GLN A 716 -20.79 -11.24 -26.07
C GLN A 716 -21.01 -9.79 -25.61
N LYS A 717 -22.18 -9.46 -25.02
CA LYS A 717 -22.42 -8.12 -24.45
C LYS A 717 -21.42 -7.77 -23.34
N PHE A 718 -21.13 -8.68 -22.42
CA PHE A 718 -20.14 -8.43 -21.36
C PHE A 718 -18.71 -8.32 -21.90
N ARG A 719 -18.35 -9.11 -22.92
CA ARG A 719 -17.06 -8.96 -23.60
C ARG A 719 -16.97 -7.61 -24.31
N LYS A 720 -18.01 -7.18 -25.03
CA LYS A 720 -18.05 -5.86 -25.67
C LYS A 720 -17.98 -4.71 -24.65
N PHE A 721 -18.66 -4.83 -23.51
CA PHE A 721 -18.54 -3.88 -22.42
C PHE A 721 -17.09 -3.79 -21.94
N PHE A 722 -16.45 -4.94 -21.69
CA PHE A 722 -15.05 -5.00 -21.30
C PHE A 722 -14.12 -4.40 -22.35
N ASP A 723 -14.31 -4.73 -23.63
CA ASP A 723 -13.53 -4.16 -24.74
C ASP A 723 -13.70 -2.64 -24.82
N THR A 724 -14.89 -2.13 -24.48
CA THR A 724 -15.14 -0.69 -24.37
C THR A 724 -14.35 -0.08 -23.21
N LEU A 725 -14.29 -0.76 -22.05
CA LEU A 725 -13.43 -0.32 -20.95
C LEU A 725 -11.93 -0.29 -21.35
N LEU A 726 -11.49 -1.16 -22.28
CA LEU A 726 -10.11 -1.13 -22.78
C LEU A 726 -9.81 0.09 -23.65
N THR A 727 -10.83 0.67 -24.31
CA THR A 727 -10.67 1.80 -25.23
C THR A 727 -11.02 3.15 -24.62
N LEU A 728 -11.72 3.18 -23.48
CA LEU A 728 -12.06 4.42 -22.80
C LEU A 728 -10.82 5.19 -22.32
N PRO A 729 -10.81 6.54 -22.43
CA PRO A 729 -9.76 7.36 -21.87
C PRO A 729 -9.75 7.25 -20.34
N GLU A 730 -8.58 7.44 -19.72
CA GLU A 730 -8.37 7.24 -18.27
C GLU A 730 -9.36 8.03 -17.40
N GLY A 731 -9.69 9.27 -17.78
CA GLY A 731 -10.67 10.10 -17.07
C GLY A 731 -12.09 9.51 -17.08
N ALA A 732 -12.49 8.82 -18.16
CA ALA A 732 -13.78 8.13 -18.21
C ALA A 732 -13.78 6.86 -17.36
N LEU A 733 -12.65 6.15 -17.28
CA LEU A 733 -12.51 4.96 -16.43
C LEU A 733 -12.56 5.26 -14.92
N GLN A 734 -12.35 6.52 -14.51
CA GLN A 734 -12.46 6.91 -13.10
C GLN A 734 -13.90 6.95 -12.58
N LYS A 735 -14.90 6.94 -13.47
CA LYS A 735 -16.30 6.78 -13.09
C LYS A 735 -16.52 5.46 -12.35
N ASP A 736 -17.49 5.44 -11.44
CA ASP A 736 -17.87 4.22 -10.75
C ASP A 736 -18.50 3.19 -11.72
N ILE A 737 -18.53 1.92 -11.30
CA ILE A 737 -18.98 0.83 -12.16
C ILE A 737 -20.47 0.93 -12.53
N ILE A 738 -21.30 1.60 -11.72
CA ILE A 738 -22.72 1.78 -11.98
C ILE A 738 -22.89 2.80 -13.10
N SER A 739 -22.20 3.94 -13.02
CA SER A 739 -22.21 4.96 -14.07
C SER A 739 -21.77 4.38 -15.42
N LEU A 740 -20.66 3.63 -15.45
CA LEU A 740 -20.17 2.98 -16.67
C LEU A 740 -21.13 1.92 -17.21
N ARG A 741 -21.76 1.15 -16.32
CA ARG A 741 -22.78 0.17 -16.70
C ARG A 741 -23.95 0.86 -17.40
N LYS A 742 -24.48 1.93 -16.81
CA LYS A 742 -25.62 2.67 -17.37
C LYS A 742 -25.27 3.20 -18.76
N GLU A 743 -24.16 3.92 -18.89
CA GLU A 743 -23.74 4.51 -20.18
C GLU A 743 -23.58 3.51 -21.33
N PHE A 744 -23.37 2.22 -21.04
CA PHE A 744 -23.20 1.19 -22.06
C PHE A 744 -24.45 0.34 -22.31
N PHE A 745 -25.22 0.05 -21.26
CA PHE A 745 -26.35 -0.88 -21.32
C PHE A 745 -27.71 -0.19 -21.43
N GLU A 746 -27.80 1.08 -21.03
CA GLU A 746 -28.97 1.97 -21.11
C GLU A 746 -28.70 3.06 -22.16
#